data_AF-A0A146M384-F1
#
_entry.id   AF-A0A146M384-F1
#
_cell.length_a   1.000
_cell.length_b   1.000
_cell.length_c   1.000
_cell.angle_alpha   90.00
_cell.angle_beta   90.00
_cell.angle_gamma   90.00
#
_symmetry.space_group_name_H-M   'P 1'
#
loop_
_entity.id
_entity.type
_entity.pdbx_description
1 polymer ?
#
loop_
_entity_poly.entity_id
_entity_poly.type
_entity_poly.pdbx_seq_one_letter_code
_entity_poly.pdbx_strand_id
1 'polypeptide(L)'
;REMIDLEATFEKLENELREVNQNAEALKRNFLELTELKHILRKTQVFFDEGISQNLTYPQMSDSRREEEQTLLGEDWLKSGNQTLKLGFVAGVILRERIPAFERMLWRACRGNVFLRQAEIEKPLEDPSTGDQVNKSVFIIFFQGDQLKTRVKKICEGFRATLYPCPEAPADRREMAMGVMTRIEDLNTVLGQTQDHRHRVLVAAAKNIKNWFVKVRKIKAIYHTLNLFNLDVTQKCLIAECWVPVLDIEMIQLALRRGTERSGSSVPPILNRMDTFEDPPTYNRTNKFTNGFQALIDAYGVASYREMNPTPYTIITFPFLFAVMFGDLGHGAIMTSFAAWMVLQEKPLAAKKTDNEIWNIFFGGRYIILLMGFFSMYTGLMYNDVFSKSLNLFGSQWKTNYNVSTILENPFLQLNPSTEDYDHTPYPVGIDPIWQLADNKIVFLNGYKMKMSIILGVLHMLFGVSLSLKNYKYFKNQLSIYCEFIPQVIFLVFLFFYMVLLMFMKWMIYSPKSTDVKTSPHCAPSILITFINMVLFKENKSYDVCDDFMYSGQDTLQKLLVVLALICVPWMLLAKPILVTRGHKKEHQLLSSNHVGGENGDIDGAITPAQQTVPDNKKHEETDPVELYIHQGIHTIEYVLGSVSHTASYLRLWALSLAHAQLSEVLWGMVLSNGLKYDSWVGGFVLWGIFAFWAVLTIGILVLMEGLSAFLHTLRLHWVEFQSKFYSGLGYGFQPFSFEVILDQAASAGED
;
A
#
# COMPACT_ATOMS: atom_id res chain seq x y z
N ARG A 1 10.30 -35.56 21.29
CA ARG A 1 9.55 -35.96 22.51
C ARG A 1 8.49 -34.91 22.85
N GLU A 2 8.88 -33.66 23.18
CA GLU A 2 7.89 -32.59 23.44
C GLU A 2 6.88 -32.34 22.31
N MET A 3 7.26 -32.56 21.05
CA MET A 3 6.35 -32.46 19.91
C MET A 3 5.26 -33.53 19.93
N ILE A 4 5.62 -34.77 20.27
CA ILE A 4 4.71 -35.91 20.32
C ILE A 4 3.75 -35.71 21.50
N ASP A 5 4.26 -35.20 22.62
CA ASP A 5 3.43 -34.85 23.78
C ASP A 5 2.44 -33.73 23.41
N LEU A 6 2.88 -32.73 22.65
CA LEU A 6 2.03 -31.64 22.15
C LEU A 6 0.95 -32.16 21.21
N GLU A 7 1.33 -33.01 20.25
CA GLU A 7 0.43 -33.63 19.27
C GLU A 7 -0.65 -34.46 19.97
N ALA A 8 -0.26 -35.32 20.92
CA ALA A 8 -1.21 -36.08 21.73
C ALA A 8 -2.18 -35.19 22.52
N THR A 9 -1.70 -34.05 23.06
CA THR A 9 -2.60 -33.10 23.73
C THR A 9 -3.55 -32.39 22.77
N PHE A 10 -3.11 -32.10 21.54
CA PHE A 10 -3.94 -31.49 20.51
C PHE A 10 -5.01 -32.45 20.00
N GLU A 11 -4.63 -33.68 19.66
CA GLU A 11 -5.59 -34.70 19.23
C GLU A 11 -6.64 -34.95 20.30
N LYS A 12 -6.24 -35.01 21.57
CA LYS A 12 -7.18 -35.15 22.69
C LYS A 12 -8.16 -33.97 22.76
N LEU A 13 -7.67 -32.73 22.73
CA LEU A 13 -8.51 -31.54 22.78
C LEU A 13 -9.43 -31.41 21.55
N GLU A 14 -8.93 -31.76 20.37
CA GLU A 14 -9.71 -31.76 19.13
C GLU A 14 -10.86 -32.77 19.22
N ASN A 15 -10.57 -33.99 19.67
CA ASN A 15 -11.58 -35.03 19.84
C ASN A 15 -12.63 -34.62 20.88
N GLU A 16 -12.20 -34.09 22.03
CA GLU A 16 -13.11 -33.57 23.07
C GLU A 16 -14.01 -32.45 22.53
N LEU A 17 -13.45 -31.47 21.81
CA LEU A 17 -14.24 -30.37 21.22
C LEU A 17 -15.19 -30.84 20.13
N ARG A 18 -14.76 -31.79 19.30
CA ARG A 18 -15.58 -32.35 18.23
C ARG A 18 -16.76 -33.12 18.80
N GLU A 19 -16.55 -33.93 19.83
CA GLU A 19 -17.61 -34.64 20.53
C GLU A 19 -18.60 -33.68 21.21
N VAL A 20 -18.09 -32.66 21.92
CA VAL A 20 -18.93 -31.64 22.56
C VAL A 20 -19.76 -30.86 21.53
N ASN A 21 -19.17 -30.53 20.37
CA ASN A 21 -19.90 -29.83 19.31
C ASN A 21 -20.98 -30.71 18.68
N GLN A 22 -20.69 -31.99 18.41
CA GLN A 22 -21.69 -32.94 17.89
C GLN A 22 -22.85 -33.13 18.87
N ASN A 23 -22.54 -33.28 20.17
CA ASN A 23 -23.55 -33.41 21.21
C ASN A 23 -24.39 -32.13 21.36
N ALA A 24 -23.76 -30.95 21.29
CA ALA A 24 -24.45 -29.67 21.34
C ALA A 24 -25.36 -29.46 20.12
N GLU A 25 -24.93 -29.84 18.92
CA GLU A 25 -25.75 -29.78 17.70
C GLU A 25 -26.96 -30.72 17.80
N ALA A 26 -26.76 -31.95 18.27
CA ALA A 26 -27.84 -32.90 18.49
C ALA A 26 -28.85 -32.40 19.54
N LEU A 27 -28.37 -31.81 20.65
CA LEU A 27 -29.21 -31.19 21.68
C LEU A 27 -29.99 -29.98 21.13
N LYS A 28 -29.35 -29.10 20.36
CA LYS A 28 -30.01 -27.97 19.69
C LYS A 28 -31.09 -28.43 18.72
N ARG A 29 -30.84 -29.50 17.95
CA ARG A 29 -31.85 -30.09 17.05
C ARG A 29 -33.05 -30.62 17.82
N ASN A 30 -32.83 -31.40 18.87
CA ASN A 30 -33.92 -31.91 19.72
C ASN A 30 -34.71 -30.77 20.39
N PHE A 31 -34.01 -29.72 20.82
CA PHE A 31 -34.64 -28.53 21.40
C PHE A 31 -35.49 -27.78 20.38
N LEU A 32 -35.02 -27.66 19.14
CA LEU A 32 -35.77 -27.06 18.03
C LEU A 32 -37.05 -27.87 17.75
N GLU A 33 -36.95 -29.18 17.62
CA GLU A 33 -38.09 -30.08 17.36
C GLU A 33 -39.17 -29.97 18.45
N LEU A 34 -38.77 -29.94 19.72
CA LEU A 34 -39.71 -29.79 20.83
C LEU A 34 -40.31 -28.39 20.90
N THR A 35 -39.55 -27.36 20.53
CA THR A 35 -40.04 -25.98 20.46
C THR A 35 -41.06 -25.82 19.34
N GLU A 36 -40.82 -26.42 18.17
CA GLU A 36 -41.80 -26.52 17.08
C GLU A 36 -43.08 -27.21 17.55
N LEU A 37 -42.96 -28.36 18.21
CA LEU A 37 -44.09 -29.11 18.75
C LEU A 37 -44.89 -28.29 19.79
N LYS A 38 -44.21 -27.55 20.68
CA LYS A 38 -44.84 -26.64 21.65
C LYS A 38 -45.67 -25.56 20.95
N HIS A 39 -45.13 -24.95 19.89
CA HIS A 39 -45.85 -23.95 19.11
C HIS A 39 -47.05 -24.55 18.36
N ILE A 40 -46.89 -25.75 17.80
CA ILE A 40 -48.00 -26.50 17.18
C ILE A 40 -49.11 -26.74 18.20
N LEU A 41 -48.83 -27.34 19.35
CA LEU A 41 -49.86 -27.68 20.34
C LEU A 41 -50.62 -26.44 20.83
N ARG A 42 -49.90 -25.34 21.08
CA ARG A 42 -50.51 -24.07 21.53
C ARG A 42 -51.39 -23.43 20.45
N LYS A 43 -50.93 -23.33 19.19
CA LYS A 43 -51.70 -22.70 18.10
C LYS A 43 -52.84 -23.62 17.62
N THR A 44 -52.64 -24.94 17.63
CA THR A 44 -53.67 -25.93 17.30
C THR A 44 -54.84 -25.88 18.26
N GLN A 45 -54.60 -25.66 19.56
CA GLN A 45 -55.67 -25.47 20.52
C GLN A 45 -56.58 -24.28 20.16
N VAL A 46 -55.99 -23.13 19.82
CA VAL A 46 -56.74 -21.94 19.36
C VAL A 46 -57.56 -22.25 18.11
N PHE A 47 -56.99 -22.97 17.14
CA PHE A 47 -57.70 -23.31 15.90
C PHE A 47 -58.90 -24.23 16.10
N PHE A 48 -58.83 -25.19 17.03
CA PHE A 48 -59.96 -26.06 17.36
C PHE A 48 -61.02 -25.32 18.21
N ASP A 49 -60.60 -24.46 19.13
CA ASP A 49 -61.53 -23.66 19.96
C ASP A 49 -62.31 -22.65 19.10
N GLU A 50 -61.68 -22.03 18.08
CA GLU A 50 -62.38 -21.18 17.09
C GLU A 50 -63.35 -21.95 16.18
N GLY A 51 -62.98 -23.16 15.74
CA GLY A 51 -63.84 -23.99 14.89
C GLY A 51 -65.11 -24.47 15.59
N ILE A 52 -65.06 -24.63 16.91
CA ILE A 52 -66.24 -24.94 17.74
C ILE A 52 -67.13 -23.68 17.91
N SER A 53 -66.52 -22.49 17.93
CA SER A 53 -67.22 -21.20 18.09
C SER A 53 -68.06 -20.81 16.87
N GLN A 54 -67.67 -21.22 15.66
CA GLN A 54 -68.43 -20.93 14.42
C GLN A 54 -69.69 -21.79 14.24
N ASN A 55 -69.87 -22.87 15.01
CA ASN A 55 -71.06 -23.72 14.96
C ASN A 55 -72.22 -23.25 15.86
N LEU A 56 -72.11 -22.08 16.51
CA LEU A 56 -73.10 -21.60 17.50
C LEU A 56 -73.73 -20.23 17.20
N THR A 57 -73.66 -19.73 15.96
CA THR A 57 -74.30 -18.44 15.61
C THR A 57 -74.96 -18.45 14.23
N TYR A 58 -76.19 -18.97 14.17
CA TYR A 58 -77.22 -18.48 13.24
C TYR A 58 -78.45 -18.08 14.08
N PRO A 59 -78.72 -16.78 14.29
CA PRO A 59 -80.02 -16.31 14.74
C PRO A 59 -80.98 -16.30 13.54
N GLN A 60 -82.07 -17.05 13.64
CA GLN A 60 -83.27 -16.79 12.84
C GLN A 60 -83.85 -15.43 13.25
N MET A 61 -83.90 -14.45 12.34
CA MET A 61 -85.00 -13.47 12.26
C MET A 61 -84.95 -12.66 10.97
N SER A 62 -85.93 -12.92 10.11
CA SER A 62 -86.65 -12.03 9.17
C SER A 62 -85.92 -10.87 8.51
N ASP A 63 -85.79 -10.93 7.18
CA ASP A 63 -86.11 -9.76 6.37
C ASP A 63 -87.00 -10.14 5.18
N SER A 64 -88.07 -9.39 5.04
CA SER A 64 -89.19 -9.65 4.15
C SER A 64 -89.04 -8.87 2.84
N ARG A 65 -88.79 -9.56 1.73
CA ARG A 65 -89.33 -9.21 0.39
C ARG A 65 -88.83 -10.14 -0.73
N ARG A 66 -89.81 -10.73 -1.43
CA ARG A 66 -89.85 -11.07 -2.87
C ARG A 66 -88.79 -12.05 -3.39
N GLU A 67 -89.21 -13.26 -3.78
CA GLU A 67 -89.59 -13.64 -5.16
C GLU A 67 -88.39 -13.47 -6.11
N GLU A 68 -87.96 -14.41 -6.93
CA GLU A 68 -88.31 -15.77 -7.32
C GLU A 68 -87.10 -16.17 -8.19
N GLU A 69 -86.39 -17.25 -7.90
CA GLU A 69 -85.95 -18.19 -8.95
C GLU A 69 -85.50 -19.51 -8.33
N GLN A 70 -86.16 -20.54 -8.81
CA GLN A 70 -86.21 -21.90 -8.34
C GLN A 70 -84.98 -22.70 -8.79
N THR A 71 -84.45 -23.48 -7.85
CA THR A 71 -84.11 -24.91 -7.93
C THR A 71 -83.13 -25.41 -8.99
N LEU A 72 -82.14 -26.18 -8.55
CA LEU A 72 -82.13 -27.66 -8.66
C LEU A 72 -80.76 -28.19 -8.21
N LEU A 73 -80.72 -28.85 -7.05
CA LEU A 73 -80.13 -30.19 -6.87
C LEU A 73 -80.22 -30.62 -5.39
N GLY A 74 -81.32 -31.32 -5.09
CA GLY A 74 -81.31 -32.58 -4.32
C GLY A 74 -81.03 -32.53 -2.81
N GLU A 75 -82.09 -32.36 -2.03
CA GLU A 75 -82.22 -32.96 -0.69
C GLU A 75 -82.12 -34.49 -0.78
N ASP A 76 -81.00 -35.07 -0.37
CA ASP A 76 -80.92 -36.51 -0.08
C ASP A 76 -79.87 -36.88 0.98
N TRP A 77 -79.41 -35.92 1.80
CA TRP A 77 -78.36 -36.18 2.81
C TRP A 77 -78.88 -36.38 4.24
N LEU A 78 -80.19 -36.33 4.50
CA LEU A 78 -80.71 -36.33 5.87
C LEU A 78 -81.35 -37.64 6.37
N LYS A 79 -81.08 -38.80 5.74
CA LYS A 79 -81.50 -40.10 6.28
C LYS A 79 -80.47 -41.22 6.07
N SER A 80 -79.39 -41.20 6.85
CA SER A 80 -78.74 -42.41 7.38
C SER A 80 -77.86 -42.04 8.57
N GLY A 81 -77.82 -42.93 9.56
CA GLY A 81 -77.51 -42.61 10.95
C GLY A 81 -76.08 -42.17 11.26
N ASN A 82 -75.98 -41.36 12.32
CA ASN A 82 -74.98 -41.44 13.40
C ASN A 82 -73.52 -41.82 13.03
N GLN A 83 -72.97 -41.23 11.96
CA GLN A 83 -71.53 -41.10 11.82
C GLN A 83 -71.18 -39.63 11.98
N THR A 84 -70.56 -39.29 13.11
CA THR A 84 -69.74 -38.09 13.17
C THR A 84 -68.73 -38.19 12.02
N LEU A 85 -68.82 -37.29 11.05
CA LEU A 85 -67.84 -37.15 9.97
C LEU A 85 -66.47 -36.93 10.60
N LYS A 86 -65.68 -38.00 10.78
CA LYS A 86 -64.31 -37.92 11.29
C LYS A 86 -63.42 -37.35 10.19
N LEU A 87 -63.21 -36.04 10.22
CA LEU A 87 -62.20 -35.37 9.40
C LEU A 87 -60.81 -35.77 9.90
N GLY A 88 -59.99 -36.31 9.01
CA GLY A 88 -58.57 -36.52 9.31
C GLY A 88 -57.85 -35.19 9.21
N PHE A 89 -56.91 -34.93 10.12
CA PHE A 89 -56.05 -33.75 10.02
C PHE A 89 -54.56 -34.11 10.13
N VAL A 90 -53.73 -33.23 9.59
CA VAL A 90 -52.27 -33.30 9.65
C VAL A 90 -51.76 -31.92 10.05
N ALA A 91 -50.92 -31.87 11.09
CA ALA A 91 -50.26 -30.65 11.55
C ALA A 91 -48.75 -30.72 11.34
N GLY A 92 -48.14 -29.59 10.99
CA GLY A 92 -46.69 -29.52 10.78
C GLY A 92 -46.16 -28.09 10.78
N VAL A 93 -44.84 -27.96 10.64
CA VAL A 93 -44.14 -26.68 10.50
C VAL A 93 -43.45 -26.61 9.14
N ILE A 94 -43.46 -25.43 8.53
CA ILE A 94 -42.79 -25.14 7.27
C ILE A 94 -42.15 -23.74 7.32
N LEU A 95 -41.11 -23.55 6.50
CA LEU A 95 -40.50 -22.23 6.27
C LEU A 95 -41.51 -21.27 5.64
N ARG A 96 -41.54 -20.03 6.15
CA ARG A 96 -42.47 -18.98 5.71
C ARG A 96 -42.41 -18.73 4.20
N GLU A 97 -41.22 -18.74 3.62
CA GLU A 97 -41.00 -18.49 2.18
C GLU A 97 -41.67 -19.53 1.28
N ARG A 98 -41.83 -20.76 1.76
CA ARG A 98 -42.36 -21.88 0.97
C ARG A 98 -43.88 -22.03 1.08
N ILE A 99 -44.53 -21.31 2.00
CA ILE A 99 -45.99 -21.35 2.22
C ILE A 99 -46.80 -21.09 0.92
N PRO A 100 -46.55 -20.04 0.13
CA PRO A 100 -47.39 -19.74 -1.04
C PRO A 100 -47.24 -20.78 -2.17
N ALA A 101 -46.09 -21.45 -2.26
CA ALA A 101 -45.89 -22.56 -3.19
C ALA A 101 -46.58 -23.84 -2.69
N PHE A 102 -46.49 -24.09 -1.38
CA PHE A 102 -47.12 -25.22 -0.70
C PHE A 102 -48.65 -25.20 -0.84
N GLU A 103 -49.29 -24.06 -0.57
CA GLU A 103 -50.74 -23.88 -0.69
C GLU A 103 -51.22 -24.13 -2.14
N ARG A 104 -50.54 -23.54 -3.13
CA ARG A 104 -50.88 -23.73 -4.55
C ARG A 104 -50.75 -25.19 -4.99
N MET A 105 -49.75 -25.92 -4.49
CA MET A 105 -49.57 -27.33 -4.82
C MET A 105 -50.63 -28.21 -4.16
N LEU A 106 -50.98 -27.93 -2.90
CA LEU A 106 -52.03 -28.62 -2.16
C LEU A 106 -53.40 -28.43 -2.84
N TRP A 107 -53.73 -27.19 -3.24
CA TRP A 107 -54.96 -26.87 -3.96
C TRP A 107 -55.08 -27.62 -5.30
N ARG A 108 -53.99 -27.61 -6.10
CA ARG A 108 -53.94 -28.28 -7.41
C ARG A 108 -54.04 -29.79 -7.32
N ALA A 109 -53.33 -30.41 -6.38
CA ALA A 109 -53.29 -31.86 -6.22
C ALA A 109 -54.58 -32.45 -5.64
N CYS A 110 -55.25 -31.69 -4.77
CA CYS A 110 -56.45 -32.12 -4.06
C CYS A 110 -57.75 -31.53 -4.62
N ARG A 111 -57.69 -30.77 -5.73
CA ARG A 111 -58.85 -30.14 -6.41
C ARG A 111 -59.75 -29.34 -5.46
N GLY A 112 -59.18 -28.68 -4.46
CA GLY A 112 -59.93 -27.89 -3.46
C GLY A 112 -60.59 -28.70 -2.33
N ASN A 113 -60.44 -30.02 -2.28
CA ASN A 113 -61.06 -30.88 -1.24
C ASN A 113 -60.30 -30.89 0.11
N VAL A 114 -59.43 -29.91 0.35
CA VAL A 114 -58.53 -29.86 1.50
C VAL A 114 -58.52 -28.45 2.06
N PHE A 115 -58.73 -28.33 3.37
CA PHE A 115 -58.75 -27.03 4.06
C PHE A 115 -57.44 -26.81 4.83
N LEU A 116 -56.71 -25.75 4.49
CA LEU A 116 -55.45 -25.35 5.11
C LEU A 116 -55.69 -24.19 6.08
N ARG A 117 -55.27 -24.34 7.34
CA ARG A 117 -55.11 -23.24 8.30
C ARG A 117 -53.63 -23.05 8.60
N GLN A 118 -53.18 -21.80 8.73
CA GLN A 118 -51.79 -21.46 9.05
C GLN A 118 -51.71 -20.42 10.16
N ALA A 119 -50.69 -20.53 11.01
CA ALA A 119 -50.33 -19.54 12.02
C ALA A 119 -48.83 -19.29 11.97
N GLU A 120 -48.45 -18.01 12.01
CA GLU A 120 -47.05 -17.61 12.06
C GLU A 120 -46.49 -17.79 13.49
N ILE A 121 -45.22 -18.19 13.58
CA ILE A 121 -44.45 -18.16 14.83
C ILE A 121 -43.76 -16.80 14.88
N GLU A 122 -44.09 -15.99 15.89
CA GLU A 122 -43.57 -14.61 16.03
C GLU A 122 -42.07 -14.54 16.33
N LYS A 123 -41.53 -15.58 17.01
CA LYS A 123 -40.11 -15.64 17.34
C LYS A 123 -39.36 -16.41 16.25
N PRO A 124 -38.30 -15.84 15.66
CA PRO A 124 -37.43 -16.59 14.77
C PRO A 124 -36.77 -17.73 15.55
N LEU A 125 -36.64 -18.89 14.91
CA LEU A 125 -35.97 -20.06 15.47
C LEU A 125 -34.58 -20.17 14.83
N GLU A 126 -33.57 -20.51 15.62
CA GLU A 126 -32.21 -20.75 15.12
C GLU A 126 -32.15 -22.14 14.47
N ASP A 127 -31.69 -22.23 13.22
CA ASP A 127 -31.40 -23.51 12.61
C ASP A 127 -30.11 -24.11 13.23
N PRO A 128 -30.13 -25.34 13.76
CA PRO A 128 -28.97 -25.97 14.39
C PRO A 128 -27.77 -26.15 13.46
N SER A 129 -27.98 -26.17 12.14
CA SER A 129 -26.94 -26.45 11.15
C SER A 129 -26.28 -25.18 10.58
N THR A 130 -27.05 -24.11 10.37
CA THR A 130 -26.54 -22.85 9.80
C THR A 130 -26.37 -21.74 10.82
N GLY A 131 -27.03 -21.83 11.98
CA GLY A 131 -27.08 -20.76 12.97
C GLY A 131 -27.95 -19.56 12.54
N ASP A 132 -28.63 -19.66 11.39
CA ASP A 132 -29.48 -18.58 10.88
C ASP A 132 -30.81 -18.53 11.64
N GLN A 133 -31.30 -17.31 11.82
CA GLN A 133 -32.63 -17.06 12.35
C GLN A 133 -33.67 -17.26 11.23
N VAL A 134 -34.37 -18.39 11.27
CA VAL A 134 -35.39 -18.73 10.28
C VAL A 134 -36.80 -18.51 10.83
N ASN A 135 -37.62 -17.84 10.01
CA ASN A 135 -39.04 -17.65 10.29
C ASN A 135 -39.83 -18.86 9.80
N LYS A 136 -40.44 -19.56 10.76
CA LYS A 136 -41.28 -20.74 10.49
C LYS A 136 -42.75 -20.45 10.79
N SER A 137 -43.63 -21.16 10.11
CA SER A 137 -45.07 -21.09 10.28
C SER A 137 -45.65 -22.48 10.50
N VAL A 138 -46.59 -22.58 11.44
CA VAL A 138 -47.38 -23.78 11.71
C VAL A 138 -48.52 -23.86 10.73
N PHE A 139 -48.82 -25.05 10.22
CA PHE A 139 -49.98 -25.30 9.40
C PHE A 139 -50.75 -26.53 9.88
N ILE A 140 -52.06 -26.53 9.63
CA ILE A 140 -52.99 -27.64 9.89
C ILE A 140 -53.81 -27.85 8.63
N ILE A 141 -53.88 -29.10 8.18
CA ILE A 141 -54.59 -29.49 6.98
C ILE A 141 -55.70 -30.45 7.38
N PHE A 142 -56.95 -30.12 7.04
CA PHE A 142 -58.11 -30.98 7.20
C PHE A 142 -58.47 -31.63 5.86
N PHE A 143 -58.69 -32.95 5.86
CA PHE A 143 -59.07 -33.73 4.68
C PHE A 143 -60.00 -34.88 5.05
N GLN A 144 -60.73 -35.37 4.06
CA GLN A 144 -61.64 -36.50 4.22
C GLN A 144 -61.17 -37.68 3.34
N GLY A 145 -60.82 -38.81 3.97
CA GLY A 145 -60.43 -40.04 3.28
C GLY A 145 -58.91 -40.34 3.26
N ASP A 146 -58.57 -41.63 3.27
CA ASP A 146 -57.18 -42.12 3.43
C ASP A 146 -56.30 -41.92 2.18
N GLN A 147 -56.88 -41.91 0.98
CA GLN A 147 -56.12 -41.63 -0.24
C GLN A 147 -55.61 -40.19 -0.29
N LEU A 148 -56.38 -39.23 0.25
CA LEU A 148 -55.93 -37.84 0.36
C LEU A 148 -54.86 -37.70 1.44
N LYS A 149 -54.97 -38.41 2.57
CA LYS A 149 -53.95 -38.45 3.63
C LYS A 149 -52.56 -38.80 3.11
N THR A 150 -52.46 -39.85 2.31
CA THR A 150 -51.17 -40.30 1.75
C THR A 150 -50.60 -39.31 0.73
N ARG A 151 -51.45 -38.66 -0.08
CA ARG A 151 -51.02 -37.61 -1.01
C ARG A 151 -50.53 -36.36 -0.28
N VAL A 152 -51.26 -35.90 0.74
CA VAL A 152 -50.88 -34.73 1.56
C VAL A 152 -49.55 -34.98 2.28
N LYS A 153 -49.35 -36.16 2.87
CA LYS A 153 -48.06 -36.52 3.49
C LYS A 153 -46.89 -36.44 2.52
N LYS A 154 -47.03 -36.99 1.31
CA LYS A 154 -45.98 -36.91 0.26
C LYS A 154 -45.68 -35.47 -0.16
N ILE A 155 -46.71 -34.62 -0.22
CA ILE A 155 -46.54 -33.18 -0.50
C ILE A 155 -45.77 -32.49 0.63
N CYS A 156 -46.12 -32.76 1.88
CA CYS A 156 -45.41 -32.23 3.05
C CYS A 156 -43.92 -32.66 3.07
N GLU A 157 -43.65 -33.94 2.80
CA GLU A 157 -42.27 -34.45 2.69
C GLU A 157 -41.50 -33.79 1.54
N GLY A 158 -42.13 -33.59 0.38
CA GLY A 158 -41.51 -32.94 -0.78
C GLY A 158 -41.09 -31.49 -0.54
N PHE A 159 -41.83 -30.74 0.28
CA PHE A 159 -41.46 -29.37 0.67
C PHE A 159 -40.52 -29.28 1.89
N ARG A 160 -40.13 -30.43 2.46
CA ARG A 160 -39.37 -30.55 3.72
C ARG A 160 -40.10 -29.97 4.93
N ALA A 161 -41.42 -30.17 5.01
CA ALA A 161 -42.19 -29.81 6.20
C ALA A 161 -42.04 -30.89 7.29
N THR A 162 -41.83 -30.49 8.54
CA THR A 162 -41.77 -31.39 9.69
C THR A 162 -43.19 -31.69 10.19
N LEU A 163 -43.56 -32.97 10.22
CA LEU A 163 -44.90 -33.43 10.58
C LEU A 163 -44.89 -33.94 12.03
N TYR A 164 -45.82 -33.47 12.85
CA TYR A 164 -45.92 -33.88 14.25
C TYR A 164 -47.28 -34.56 14.54
N PRO A 165 -47.30 -35.66 15.31
CA PRO A 165 -48.54 -36.29 15.75
C PRO A 165 -49.22 -35.40 16.78
N CYS A 166 -50.47 -34.99 16.51
CA CYS A 166 -51.27 -34.17 17.40
C CYS A 166 -52.54 -34.96 17.78
N PRO A 167 -52.76 -35.27 19.07
CA PRO A 167 -53.97 -35.98 19.53
C PRO A 167 -55.26 -35.19 19.25
N GLU A 168 -56.36 -35.89 18.98
CA GLU A 168 -57.66 -35.26 18.70
C GLU A 168 -58.31 -34.71 19.98
N ALA A 169 -58.17 -35.45 21.10
CA ALA A 169 -58.76 -35.09 22.38
C ALA A 169 -58.08 -33.85 23.00
N PRO A 170 -58.86 -32.88 23.52
CA PRO A 170 -58.30 -31.68 24.15
C PRO A 170 -57.60 -31.99 25.48
N ALA A 171 -57.98 -33.05 26.19
CA ALA A 171 -57.32 -33.48 27.42
C ALA A 171 -55.90 -34.00 27.15
N ASP A 172 -55.76 -34.95 26.22
CA ASP A 172 -54.48 -35.56 25.83
C ASP A 172 -53.52 -34.53 25.21
N ARG A 173 -54.03 -33.52 24.48
CA ARG A 173 -53.22 -32.41 23.97
C ARG A 173 -52.63 -31.56 25.09
N ARG A 174 -53.40 -31.28 26.16
CA ARG A 174 -52.90 -30.52 27.32
C ARG A 174 -51.85 -31.32 28.09
N GLU A 175 -52.07 -32.62 28.27
CA GLU A 175 -51.09 -33.51 28.91
C GLU A 175 -49.78 -33.57 28.10
N MET A 176 -49.86 -33.76 26.78
CA MET A 176 -48.71 -33.74 25.89
C MET A 176 -47.99 -32.38 25.92
N ALA A 177 -48.73 -31.27 25.96
CA ALA A 177 -48.14 -29.93 26.04
C ALA A 177 -47.39 -29.71 27.36
N MET A 178 -47.94 -30.16 28.49
CA MET A 178 -47.26 -30.11 29.78
C MET A 178 -45.99 -30.96 29.79
N GLY A 179 -46.06 -32.19 29.26
CA GLY A 179 -44.89 -33.08 29.14
C GLY A 179 -43.81 -32.58 28.18
N VAL A 180 -44.18 -31.85 27.14
CA VAL A 180 -43.21 -31.18 26.24
C VAL A 180 -42.57 -29.97 26.94
N MET A 181 -43.32 -29.20 27.73
CA MET A 181 -42.75 -28.07 28.48
C MET A 181 -41.71 -28.51 29.51
N THR A 182 -41.96 -29.57 30.27
CA THR A 182 -40.99 -30.09 31.24
C THR A 182 -39.72 -30.58 30.55
N ARG A 183 -39.84 -31.33 29.44
CA ARG A 183 -38.68 -31.77 28.64
C ARG A 183 -37.87 -30.61 28.05
N ILE A 184 -38.54 -29.53 27.63
CA ILE A 184 -37.85 -28.32 27.14
C ILE A 184 -37.06 -27.66 28.26
N GLU A 185 -37.61 -27.61 29.47
CA GLU A 185 -36.93 -27.08 30.64
C GLU A 185 -35.70 -27.93 31.01
N ASP A 186 -35.87 -29.26 31.06
CA ASP A 186 -34.76 -30.20 31.30
C ASP A 186 -33.66 -30.03 30.24
N LEU A 187 -34.01 -30.00 28.95
CA LEU A 187 -33.03 -29.81 27.87
C LEU A 187 -32.34 -28.45 27.92
N ASN A 188 -33.03 -27.39 28.34
CA ASN A 188 -32.41 -26.08 28.54
C ASN A 188 -31.34 -26.13 29.64
N THR A 189 -31.59 -26.86 30.73
CA THR A 189 -30.57 -27.03 31.77
C THR A 189 -29.34 -27.79 31.26
N VAL A 190 -29.55 -28.86 30.49
CA VAL A 190 -28.46 -29.65 29.88
C VAL A 190 -27.69 -28.84 28.84
N LEU A 191 -28.39 -28.05 28.02
CA LEU A 191 -27.78 -27.18 27.03
C LEU A 191 -26.91 -26.10 27.71
N GLY A 192 -27.39 -25.51 28.80
CA GLY A 192 -26.61 -24.57 29.61
C GLY A 192 -25.34 -25.21 30.16
N GLN A 193 -25.44 -26.39 30.77
CA GLN A 193 -24.28 -27.13 31.29
C GLN A 193 -23.27 -27.50 30.17
N THR A 194 -23.77 -27.89 29.00
CA THR A 194 -22.93 -28.23 27.84
C THR A 194 -22.21 -26.99 27.29
N GLN A 195 -22.90 -25.85 27.22
CA GLN A 195 -22.29 -24.57 26.82
C GLN A 195 -21.23 -24.12 27.83
N ASP A 196 -21.48 -24.25 29.14
CA ASP A 196 -20.52 -23.92 30.19
C ASP A 196 -19.31 -24.84 30.17
N HIS A 197 -19.51 -26.14 29.91
CA HIS A 197 -18.40 -27.07 29.72
C HIS A 197 -17.56 -26.70 28.50
N ARG A 198 -18.20 -26.46 27.35
CA ARG A 198 -17.54 -26.01 26.11
C ARG A 198 -16.76 -24.71 26.34
N HIS A 199 -17.35 -23.73 27.01
CA HIS A 199 -16.71 -22.46 27.31
C HIS A 199 -15.47 -22.64 28.20
N ARG A 200 -15.55 -23.50 29.24
CA ARG A 200 -14.40 -23.81 30.09
C ARG A 200 -13.25 -24.46 29.32
N VAL A 201 -13.54 -25.43 28.45
CA VAL A 201 -12.54 -26.07 27.58
C VAL A 201 -11.91 -25.05 26.64
N LEU A 202 -12.72 -24.20 26.00
CA LEU A 202 -12.24 -23.14 25.12
C LEU A 202 -11.35 -22.13 25.86
N VAL A 203 -11.72 -21.71 27.07
CA VAL A 203 -10.91 -20.80 27.88
C VAL A 203 -9.59 -21.45 28.31
N ALA A 204 -9.59 -22.73 28.65
CA ALA A 204 -8.38 -23.47 28.97
C ALA A 204 -7.44 -23.58 27.75
N ALA A 205 -7.98 -23.89 26.57
CA ALA A 205 -7.24 -23.95 25.32
C ALA A 205 -6.70 -22.58 24.89
N ALA A 206 -7.52 -21.53 25.00
CA ALA A 206 -7.18 -20.15 24.61
C ALA A 206 -5.98 -19.58 25.39
N LYS A 207 -5.76 -20.02 26.64
CA LYS A 207 -4.58 -19.62 27.43
C LYS A 207 -3.26 -20.14 26.83
N ASN A 208 -3.27 -21.32 26.23
CA ASN A 208 -2.05 -22.00 25.78
C ASN A 208 -1.84 -21.95 24.26
N ILE A 209 -2.89 -21.68 23.47
CA ILE A 209 -2.85 -21.72 22.01
C ILE A 209 -1.74 -20.84 21.42
N LYS A 210 -1.51 -19.64 21.96
CA LYS A 210 -0.46 -18.72 21.50
C LYS A 210 0.93 -19.34 21.66
N ASN A 211 1.19 -19.94 22.82
CA ASN A 211 2.48 -20.61 23.09
C ASN A 211 2.68 -21.83 22.20
N TRP A 212 1.62 -22.63 22.01
CA TRP A 212 1.68 -23.80 21.14
C TRP A 212 1.93 -23.42 19.68
N PHE A 213 1.26 -22.38 19.18
CA PHE A 213 1.46 -21.88 17.83
C PHE A 213 2.90 -21.41 17.59
N VAL A 214 3.46 -20.64 18.53
CA VAL A 214 4.87 -20.21 18.49
C VAL A 214 5.80 -21.42 18.44
N LYS A 215 5.56 -22.46 19.27
CA LYS A 215 6.39 -23.68 19.28
C LYS A 215 6.31 -24.43 17.95
N VAL A 216 5.11 -24.71 17.45
CA VAL A 216 4.90 -25.43 16.19
C VAL A 216 5.54 -24.67 15.03
N ARG A 217 5.39 -23.34 14.98
CA ARG A 217 5.98 -22.50 13.93
C ARG A 217 7.51 -22.54 13.95
N LYS A 218 8.12 -22.43 15.14
CA LYS A 218 9.58 -22.57 15.30
C LYS A 218 10.07 -23.94 14.84
N ILE A 219 9.36 -25.01 15.22
CA ILE A 219 9.71 -26.38 14.82
C ILE A 219 9.59 -26.55 13.30
N LYS A 220 8.49 -26.08 12.70
CA LYS A 220 8.30 -26.11 11.24
C LYS A 220 9.43 -25.37 10.52
N ALA A 221 9.81 -24.20 11.02
CA ALA A 221 10.92 -23.42 10.48
C ALA A 221 12.25 -24.19 10.53
N ILE A 222 12.56 -24.83 11.67
CA ILE A 222 13.76 -25.66 11.82
C ILE A 222 13.76 -26.82 10.82
N TYR A 223 12.66 -27.57 10.71
CA TYR A 223 12.59 -28.69 9.76
C TYR A 223 12.67 -28.23 8.30
N HIS A 224 12.07 -27.09 7.96
CA HIS A 224 12.20 -26.51 6.64
C HIS A 224 13.66 -26.15 6.31
N THR A 225 14.39 -25.56 7.27
CA THR A 225 15.82 -25.27 7.11
C THR A 225 16.67 -26.53 7.04
N LEU A 226 16.38 -27.55 7.85
CA LEU A 226 17.06 -28.85 7.77
C LEU A 226 16.86 -29.53 6.42
N ASN A 227 15.71 -29.33 5.78
CA ASN A 227 15.42 -29.87 4.45
C ASN A 227 16.24 -29.19 3.33
N LEU A 228 16.84 -28.02 3.59
CA LEU A 228 17.75 -27.35 2.66
C LEU A 228 19.20 -27.89 2.75
N PHE A 229 19.49 -28.74 3.73
CA PHE A 229 20.83 -29.28 3.95
C PHE A 229 21.03 -30.58 3.19
N ASN A 230 22.26 -30.81 2.74
CA ASN A 230 22.63 -32.07 2.13
C ASN A 230 22.98 -33.10 3.20
N LEU A 231 22.55 -34.35 3.02
CA LEU A 231 22.78 -35.43 3.96
C LEU A 231 23.98 -36.26 3.53
N ASP A 232 25.02 -36.31 4.37
CA ASP A 232 26.12 -37.26 4.20
C ASP A 232 25.73 -38.62 4.84
N VAL A 233 25.49 -39.60 3.97
CA VAL A 233 25.08 -40.96 4.35
C VAL A 233 26.17 -41.67 5.18
N THR A 234 27.44 -41.28 5.00
CA THR A 234 28.57 -41.99 5.61
C THR A 234 28.79 -41.59 7.08
N GLN A 235 28.75 -40.30 7.38
CA GLN A 235 28.96 -39.79 8.74
C GLN A 235 27.68 -39.50 9.51
N LYS A 236 26.50 -39.64 8.87
CA LYS A 236 25.20 -39.18 9.42
C LYS A 236 25.25 -37.70 9.83
N CYS A 237 26.07 -36.91 9.14
CA CYS A 237 26.19 -35.48 9.32
C CYS A 237 25.42 -34.73 8.23
N LEU A 238 24.96 -33.53 8.55
CA LEU A 238 24.34 -32.62 7.58
C LEU A 238 25.37 -31.59 7.14
N ILE A 239 25.48 -31.38 5.84
CA ILE A 239 26.34 -30.36 5.23
C ILE A 239 25.43 -29.23 4.77
N ALA A 240 25.76 -28.01 5.20
CA ALA A 240 25.01 -26.80 4.87
C ALA A 240 25.98 -25.75 4.33
N GLU A 241 25.65 -25.18 3.20
CA GLU A 241 26.30 -23.99 2.66
C GLU A 241 25.44 -22.78 2.99
N CYS A 242 26.03 -21.74 3.58
CA CYS A 242 25.28 -20.58 4.01
C CYS A 242 26.06 -19.28 3.85
N TRP A 243 25.33 -18.22 3.48
CA TRP A 243 25.85 -16.87 3.43
C TRP A 243 25.88 -16.26 4.83
N VAL A 244 27.05 -15.80 5.25
CA VAL A 244 27.28 -15.23 6.57
C VAL A 244 28.05 -13.92 6.44
N PRO A 245 27.64 -12.84 7.13
CA PRO A 245 28.44 -11.62 7.21
C PRO A 245 29.81 -11.90 7.84
N VAL A 246 30.89 -11.49 7.18
CA VAL A 246 32.28 -11.76 7.62
C VAL A 246 32.56 -11.27 9.05
N LEU A 247 31.90 -10.18 9.46
CA LEU A 247 32.04 -9.59 10.80
C LEU A 247 31.43 -10.46 11.91
N ASP A 248 30.45 -11.31 11.59
CA ASP A 248 29.64 -12.02 12.58
C ASP A 248 30.03 -13.53 12.69
N ILE A 249 31.10 -13.94 11.99
CA ILE A 249 31.61 -15.33 11.97
C ILE A 249 31.96 -15.82 13.39
N GLU A 250 32.62 -15.00 14.19
CA GLU A 250 33.03 -15.38 15.56
C GLU A 250 31.82 -15.64 16.46
N MET A 251 30.75 -14.84 16.32
CA MET A 251 29.52 -15.03 17.09
C MET A 251 28.85 -16.36 16.73
N ILE A 252 28.85 -16.74 15.46
CA ILE A 252 28.27 -18.00 14.98
C ILE A 252 29.09 -19.19 15.49
N GLN A 253 30.43 -19.10 15.46
CA GLN A 253 31.29 -20.14 16.04
C GLN A 253 31.01 -20.34 17.54
N LEU A 254 30.82 -19.25 18.28
CA LEU A 254 30.46 -19.32 19.70
C LEU A 254 29.07 -19.94 19.91
N ALA A 255 28.09 -19.58 19.08
CA ALA A 255 26.75 -20.15 19.14
C ALA A 255 26.75 -21.66 18.84
N LEU A 256 27.53 -22.09 17.86
CA LEU A 256 27.71 -23.49 17.51
C LEU A 256 28.36 -24.28 18.65
N ARG A 257 29.44 -23.76 19.25
CA ARG A 257 30.08 -24.37 20.44
C ARG A 257 29.10 -24.53 21.60
N ARG A 258 28.32 -23.49 21.91
CA ARG A 258 27.28 -23.53 22.95
C ARG A 258 26.20 -24.58 22.63
N GLY A 259 25.84 -24.74 21.36
CA GLY A 259 24.91 -25.77 20.91
C GLY A 259 25.45 -27.18 21.15
N THR A 260 26.72 -27.42 20.82
CA THR A 260 27.42 -28.69 21.06
C THR A 260 27.51 -29.02 22.54
N GLU A 261 27.96 -28.08 23.37
CA GLU A 261 28.05 -28.25 24.84
C GLU A 261 26.70 -28.63 25.45
N ARG A 262 25.61 -27.97 25.02
CA ARG A 262 24.27 -28.24 25.53
C ARG A 262 23.70 -29.58 25.05
N SER A 263 24.08 -30.01 23.85
CA SER A 263 23.67 -31.30 23.30
C SER A 263 24.42 -32.49 23.91
N GLY A 264 25.58 -32.25 24.53
CA GLY A 264 26.48 -33.30 25.03
C GLY A 264 27.10 -34.15 23.92
N SER A 265 27.02 -33.71 22.65
CA SER A 265 27.63 -34.40 21.51
C SER A 265 29.15 -34.24 21.52
N SER A 266 29.87 -35.31 21.19
CA SER A 266 31.33 -35.32 21.08
C SER A 266 31.85 -34.75 19.76
N VAL A 267 30.97 -34.49 18.78
CA VAL A 267 31.36 -34.01 17.46
C VAL A 267 31.43 -32.48 17.46
N PRO A 268 32.60 -31.86 17.24
CA PRO A 268 32.71 -30.42 17.12
C PRO A 268 32.07 -29.95 15.79
N PRO A 269 31.36 -28.81 15.79
CA PRO A 269 30.82 -28.23 14.57
C PRO A 269 31.97 -27.64 13.76
N ILE A 270 32.08 -28.05 12.50
CA ILE A 270 33.11 -27.58 11.58
C ILE A 270 32.52 -26.43 10.76
N LEU A 271 33.08 -25.22 10.91
CA LEU A 271 32.77 -24.08 10.06
C LEU A 271 33.98 -23.81 9.17
N ASN A 272 33.86 -24.12 7.87
CA ASN A 272 34.90 -23.84 6.89
C ASN A 272 34.51 -22.63 6.03
N ARG A 273 35.49 -21.80 5.68
CA ARG A 273 35.29 -20.72 4.71
C ARG A 273 35.56 -21.27 3.33
N MET A 274 34.57 -21.18 2.45
CA MET A 274 34.72 -21.53 1.03
C MET A 274 34.71 -20.26 0.19
N ASP A 275 35.53 -20.26 -0.85
CA ASP A 275 35.51 -19.23 -1.88
C ASP A 275 34.62 -19.72 -3.03
N THR A 276 33.66 -18.90 -3.44
CA THR A 276 32.73 -19.16 -4.54
C THR A 276 32.71 -17.98 -5.49
N PHE A 277 32.32 -18.25 -6.74
CA PHE A 277 32.14 -17.24 -7.79
C PHE A 277 30.70 -16.73 -7.88
N GLU A 278 29.76 -17.29 -7.10
CA GLU A 278 28.38 -16.80 -7.04
C GLU A 278 28.30 -15.45 -6.34
N ASP A 279 27.44 -14.56 -6.85
CA ASP A 279 27.21 -13.25 -6.24
C ASP A 279 26.53 -13.43 -4.87
N PRO A 280 27.14 -12.96 -3.77
CA PRO A 280 26.54 -13.05 -2.45
C PRO A 280 25.37 -12.07 -2.26
N PRO A 281 24.47 -12.35 -1.30
CA PRO A 281 23.37 -11.46 -0.98
C PRO A 281 23.86 -10.12 -0.40
N THR A 282 23.12 -9.06 -0.68
CA THR A 282 23.42 -7.72 -0.16
C THR A 282 22.78 -7.53 1.21
N TYR A 283 23.60 -7.16 2.20
CA TYR A 283 23.17 -6.84 3.56
C TYR A 283 23.59 -5.44 3.98
N ASN A 284 22.61 -4.56 4.17
CA ASN A 284 22.80 -3.20 4.69
C ASN A 284 22.41 -3.16 6.17
N ARG A 285 23.34 -2.82 7.06
CA ARG A 285 23.05 -2.63 8.49
C ARG A 285 22.22 -1.36 8.67
N THR A 286 20.94 -1.53 9.00
CA THR A 286 20.01 -0.41 9.24
C THR A 286 19.86 -0.13 10.73
N ASN A 287 19.79 1.16 11.07
CA ASN A 287 19.35 1.63 12.37
C ASN A 287 17.86 1.97 12.30
N LYS A 288 17.23 2.21 13.46
CA LYS A 288 15.81 2.64 13.54
C LYS A 288 15.49 3.83 12.62
N PHE A 289 16.44 4.74 12.47
CA PHE A 289 16.34 5.92 11.62
C PHE A 289 16.49 5.61 10.12
N THR A 290 17.45 4.75 9.75
CA THR A 290 17.76 4.49 8.34
C THR A 290 16.90 3.39 7.72
N ASN A 291 16.22 2.57 8.53
CA ASN A 291 15.39 1.47 8.06
C ASN A 291 14.28 1.94 7.11
N GLY A 292 13.56 3.01 7.45
CA GLY A 292 12.50 3.55 6.58
C GLY A 292 13.01 4.02 5.21
N PHE A 293 14.17 4.70 5.17
CA PHE A 293 14.79 5.13 3.92
C PHE A 293 15.35 3.96 3.11
N GLN A 294 15.91 2.95 3.77
CA GLN A 294 16.42 1.74 3.11
C GLN A 294 15.27 0.95 2.47
N ALA A 295 14.15 0.76 3.18
CA ALA A 295 12.98 0.08 2.63
C ALA A 295 12.41 0.80 1.40
N LEU A 296 12.46 2.14 1.37
CA LEU A 296 12.06 2.93 0.20
C LEU A 296 12.96 2.69 -1.03
N ILE A 297 14.24 2.43 -0.81
CA ILE A 297 15.20 2.18 -1.89
C ILE A 297 15.14 0.72 -2.34
N ASP A 298 15.04 -0.21 -1.41
CA ASP A 298 14.92 -1.65 -1.70
C ASP A 298 13.62 -1.95 -2.47
N ALA A 299 12.58 -1.12 -2.32
CA ALA A 299 11.34 -1.21 -3.10
C ALA A 299 11.53 -0.92 -4.60
N TYR A 300 12.56 -0.15 -5.00
CA TYR A 300 12.90 0.05 -6.41
C TYR A 300 13.68 -1.14 -6.96
N GLY A 301 14.62 -1.65 -6.18
CA GLY A 301 15.45 -2.80 -6.50
C GLY A 301 16.54 -2.96 -5.45
N VAL A 302 17.05 -4.18 -5.25
CA VAL A 302 18.09 -4.44 -4.26
C VAL A 302 19.47 -4.20 -4.87
N ALA A 303 20.34 -3.53 -4.11
CA ALA A 303 21.67 -3.16 -4.58
C ALA A 303 22.51 -4.40 -4.88
N SER A 304 23.36 -4.31 -5.90
CA SER A 304 24.30 -5.37 -6.23
C SER A 304 25.36 -5.51 -5.13
N TYR A 305 26.04 -6.65 -5.05
CA TYR A 305 27.00 -6.88 -3.97
C TYR A 305 28.13 -5.85 -3.99
N ARG A 306 28.34 -5.18 -2.85
CA ARG A 306 29.33 -4.11 -2.64
C ARG A 306 29.16 -2.89 -3.56
N GLU A 307 27.97 -2.68 -4.10
CA GLU A 307 27.59 -1.44 -4.79
C GLU A 307 27.39 -0.28 -3.79
N MET A 308 27.60 0.96 -4.23
CA MET A 308 27.32 2.14 -3.40
C MET A 308 25.83 2.24 -3.07
N ASN A 309 25.51 2.18 -1.78
CA ASN A 309 24.15 2.35 -1.30
C ASN A 309 23.68 3.81 -1.49
N PRO A 310 22.52 4.08 -2.15
CA PRO A 310 21.95 5.43 -2.26
C PRO A 310 21.46 6.01 -0.94
N THR A 311 21.10 5.17 0.04
CA THR A 311 20.40 5.56 1.29
C THR A 311 21.03 6.73 2.04
N PRO A 312 22.36 6.79 2.28
CA PRO A 312 22.96 7.90 3.01
C PRO A 312 22.69 9.27 2.38
N TYR A 313 22.63 9.34 1.05
CA TYR A 313 22.37 10.59 0.33
C TYR A 313 20.87 10.91 0.34
N THR A 314 20.04 9.89 0.09
CA THR A 314 18.59 10.01 0.08
C THR A 314 18.03 10.52 1.41
N ILE A 315 18.65 10.22 2.55
CA ILE A 315 18.23 10.73 3.88
C ILE A 315 18.08 12.26 3.89
N ILE A 316 18.94 13.00 3.19
CA ILE A 316 18.89 14.47 3.14
C ILE A 316 18.28 14.98 1.84
N THR A 317 18.66 14.42 0.69
CA THR A 317 18.20 14.94 -0.62
C THR A 317 16.71 14.71 -0.82
N PHE A 318 16.15 13.62 -0.29
CA PHE A 318 14.73 13.30 -0.45
C PHE A 318 13.83 14.31 0.29
N PRO A 319 13.98 14.52 1.61
CA PRO A 319 13.20 15.54 2.30
C PRO A 319 13.42 16.96 1.75
N PHE A 320 14.62 17.28 1.27
CA PHE A 320 14.92 18.60 0.71
C PHE A 320 14.19 18.86 -0.62
N LEU A 321 14.21 17.91 -1.56
CA LEU A 321 13.46 18.06 -2.83
C LEU A 321 11.95 18.08 -2.57
N PHE A 322 11.48 17.33 -1.58
CA PHE A 322 10.09 17.39 -1.13
C PHE A 322 9.72 18.78 -0.61
N ALA A 323 10.56 19.37 0.23
CA ALA A 323 10.34 20.69 0.78
C ALA A 323 10.25 21.80 -0.29
N VAL A 324 11.03 21.69 -1.38
CA VAL A 324 10.95 22.63 -2.51
C VAL A 324 9.58 22.58 -3.20
N MET A 325 8.97 21.39 -3.32
CA MET A 325 7.61 21.21 -3.83
C MET A 325 6.56 21.67 -2.81
N PHE A 326 6.76 21.32 -1.54
CA PHE A 326 5.83 21.54 -0.44
C PHE A 326 6.32 22.66 0.49
N GLY A 327 6.56 23.85 -0.08
CA GLY A 327 7.20 24.96 0.61
C GLY A 327 6.21 25.91 1.28
N ASP A 328 5.63 25.50 2.41
CA ASP A 328 4.77 26.35 3.25
C ASP A 328 5.14 26.14 4.72
N LEU A 329 5.41 27.24 5.44
CA LEU A 329 5.82 27.19 6.85
C LEU A 329 4.72 26.60 7.75
N GLY A 330 3.46 26.95 7.47
CA GLY A 330 2.29 26.54 8.26
C GLY A 330 2.00 25.05 8.09
N HIS A 331 1.91 24.58 6.85
CA HIS A 331 1.73 23.16 6.57
C HIS A 331 2.92 22.32 7.06
N GLY A 332 4.15 22.81 6.87
CA GLY A 332 5.38 22.19 7.38
C GLY A 332 5.37 22.03 8.90
N ALA A 333 4.89 23.04 9.64
CA ALA A 333 4.75 22.97 11.09
C ALA A 333 3.72 21.93 11.55
N ILE A 334 2.58 21.81 10.85
CA ILE A 334 1.56 20.78 11.13
C ILE A 334 2.14 19.37 10.93
N MET A 335 2.79 19.13 9.78
CA MET A 335 3.44 17.85 9.50
C MET A 335 4.53 17.50 10.51
N THR A 336 5.36 18.47 10.87
CA THR A 336 6.43 18.29 11.87
C THR A 336 5.85 17.96 13.24
N SER A 337 4.77 18.63 13.64
CA SER A 337 4.10 18.39 14.93
C SER A 337 3.50 16.98 14.97
N PHE A 338 2.82 16.56 13.90
CA PHE A 338 2.27 15.21 13.79
C PHE A 338 3.36 14.13 13.79
N ALA A 339 4.45 14.33 13.04
CA ALA A 339 5.57 13.41 13.02
C ALA A 339 6.30 13.35 14.37
N ALA A 340 6.51 14.48 15.03
CA ALA A 340 7.11 14.54 16.35
C ALA A 340 6.25 13.80 17.39
N TRP A 341 4.92 13.95 17.33
CA TRP A 341 4.01 13.18 18.17
C TRP A 341 4.16 11.67 17.97
N MET A 342 4.26 11.18 16.74
CA MET A 342 4.51 9.76 16.45
C MET A 342 5.87 9.27 16.97
N VAL A 343 6.91 10.11 16.88
CA VAL A 343 8.25 9.77 17.38
C VAL A 343 8.31 9.75 18.91
N LEU A 344 7.61 10.67 19.59
CA LEU A 344 7.55 10.70 21.06
C LEU A 344 6.76 9.52 21.64
N GLN A 345 5.69 9.09 20.95
CA GLN A 345 4.83 7.98 21.36
C GLN A 345 5.25 6.63 20.73
N GLU A 346 6.52 6.45 20.35
CA GLU A 346 7.00 5.25 19.62
C GLU A 346 6.70 3.93 20.36
N LYS A 347 7.01 3.86 21.67
CA LYS A 347 6.84 2.63 22.47
C LYS A 347 5.38 2.15 22.58
N PRO A 348 4.42 2.99 23.00
CA PRO A 348 3.02 2.57 23.09
C PRO A 348 2.39 2.29 21.71
N LEU A 349 2.77 3.04 20.67
CA LEU A 349 2.25 2.82 19.32
C LEU A 349 2.79 1.53 18.70
N ALA A 350 4.08 1.22 18.86
CA ALA A 350 4.65 -0.04 18.40
C ALA A 350 4.06 -1.26 19.12
N ALA A 351 3.68 -1.10 20.40
CA ALA A 351 3.01 -2.16 21.16
C ALA A 351 1.54 -2.37 20.73
N LYS A 352 0.90 -1.33 20.21
CA LYS A 352 -0.47 -1.38 19.69
C LYS A 352 -0.44 -1.81 18.22
N LYS A 353 -0.28 -3.13 17.99
CA LYS A 353 -0.49 -3.72 16.66
C LYS A 353 -1.86 -3.25 16.15
N THR A 354 -1.84 -2.50 15.06
CA THR A 354 -3.03 -1.90 14.47
C THR A 354 -3.21 -2.54 13.10
N ASP A 355 -4.42 -3.01 12.83
CA ASP A 355 -4.75 -3.79 11.62
C ASP A 355 -4.79 -2.92 10.34
N ASN A 356 -4.76 -1.60 10.49
CA ASN A 356 -4.75 -0.67 9.37
C ASN A 356 -3.36 -0.63 8.71
N GLU A 357 -3.23 -1.27 7.55
CA GLU A 357 -2.01 -1.24 6.73
C GLU A 357 -1.47 0.17 6.48
N ILE A 358 -2.37 1.11 6.19
CA ILE A 358 -2.02 2.53 5.98
C ILE A 358 -1.30 3.09 7.20
N TRP A 359 -1.80 2.81 8.41
CA TRP A 359 -1.18 3.28 9.65
C TRP A 359 0.22 2.69 9.84
N ASN A 360 0.40 1.41 9.50
CA ASN A 360 1.70 0.73 9.60
C ASN A 360 2.73 1.33 8.62
N ILE A 361 2.31 1.69 7.40
CA ILE A 361 3.17 2.39 6.43
C ILE A 361 3.57 3.77 6.97
N PHE A 362 2.61 4.56 7.45
CA PHE A 362 2.88 5.89 8.03
C PHE A 362 3.81 5.81 9.25
N PHE A 363 3.61 4.83 10.13
CA PHE A 363 4.44 4.61 11.32
C PHE A 363 5.87 4.15 10.96
N GLY A 364 6.01 3.31 9.93
CA GLY A 364 7.30 2.91 9.37
C GLY A 364 8.10 4.11 8.82
N GLY A 365 7.41 5.08 8.23
CA GLY A 365 7.97 6.31 7.66
C GLY A 365 8.14 7.50 8.62
N ARG A 366 7.96 7.33 9.94
CA ARG A 366 7.90 8.47 10.91
C ARG A 366 9.07 9.44 10.84
N TYR A 367 10.30 8.95 10.67
CA TYR A 367 11.50 9.80 10.57
C TYR A 367 11.59 10.53 9.22
N ILE A 368 11.04 9.94 8.16
CA ILE A 368 10.97 10.57 6.84
C ILE A 368 10.03 11.78 6.91
N ILE A 369 8.83 11.60 7.49
CA ILE A 369 7.84 12.67 7.64
C ILE A 369 8.37 13.79 8.54
N LEU A 370 9.10 13.45 9.61
CA LEU A 370 9.74 14.43 10.48
C LEU A 370 10.73 15.33 9.72
N LEU A 371 11.63 14.73 8.94
CA LEU A 371 12.59 15.49 8.14
C LEU A 371 11.90 16.30 7.04
N MET A 372 10.91 15.72 6.37
CA MET A 372 10.12 16.41 5.35
C MET A 372 9.44 17.66 5.92
N GLY A 373 8.84 17.56 7.11
CA GLY A 373 8.26 18.70 7.81
C GLY A 373 9.28 19.77 8.17
N PHE A 374 10.44 19.37 8.70
CA PHE A 374 11.49 20.33 9.09
C PHE A 374 12.08 21.07 7.88
N PHE A 375 12.37 20.36 6.79
CA PHE A 375 12.85 20.99 5.55
C PHE A 375 11.75 21.83 4.89
N SER A 376 10.48 21.39 4.93
CA SER A 376 9.33 22.17 4.44
C SER A 376 9.19 23.50 5.20
N MET A 377 9.41 23.50 6.51
CA MET A 377 9.45 24.71 7.33
C MET A 377 10.60 25.64 6.90
N TYR A 378 11.80 25.09 6.65
CA TYR A 378 12.93 25.86 6.14
C TYR A 378 12.65 26.49 4.76
N THR A 379 12.12 25.72 3.80
CA THR A 379 11.78 26.24 2.48
C THR A 379 10.59 27.19 2.49
N GLY A 380 9.61 26.97 3.38
CA GLY A 380 8.49 27.89 3.59
C GLY A 380 8.96 29.24 4.10
N LEU A 381 9.97 29.28 4.98
CA LEU A 381 10.63 30.52 5.39
C LEU A 381 11.38 31.18 4.22
N MET A 382 12.07 30.40 3.37
CA MET A 382 12.75 30.94 2.18
C MET A 382 11.77 31.48 1.13
N TYR A 383 10.61 30.87 0.95
CA TYR A 383 9.55 31.39 0.09
C TYR A 383 8.75 32.53 0.75
N ASN A 384 8.92 32.71 2.06
CA ASN A 384 8.18 33.65 2.88
C ASN A 384 6.66 33.47 2.74
N ASP A 385 6.21 32.21 2.86
CA ASP A 385 4.80 31.83 2.74
C ASP A 385 4.34 31.01 3.96
N VAL A 386 3.28 31.49 4.61
CA VAL A 386 2.62 30.88 5.77
C VAL A 386 1.13 30.88 5.52
N PHE A 387 0.53 29.73 5.20
CA PHE A 387 -0.89 29.63 4.86
C PHE A 387 -1.34 30.69 3.82
N SER A 388 -0.54 30.94 2.78
CA SER A 388 -0.74 31.96 1.74
C SER A 388 -0.51 33.43 2.17
N LYS A 389 0.16 33.66 3.30
CA LYS A 389 0.52 35.01 3.78
C LYS A 389 2.01 35.15 4.02
N SER A 390 2.53 36.33 3.74
CA SER A 390 3.95 36.66 3.94
C SER A 390 4.22 37.21 5.34
N LEU A 391 5.39 36.88 5.90
CA LEU A 391 5.87 37.43 7.16
C LEU A 391 6.77 38.63 6.91
N ASN A 392 6.44 39.78 7.51
CA ASN A 392 7.31 40.95 7.47
C ASN A 392 8.30 40.95 8.65
N LEU A 393 9.39 40.17 8.54
CA LEU A 393 10.38 40.01 9.62
C LEU A 393 11.46 41.11 9.62
N PHE A 394 12.02 41.45 8.44
CA PHE A 394 13.16 42.35 8.30
C PHE A 394 12.81 43.76 7.76
N GLY A 395 11.52 44.03 7.50
CA GLY A 395 11.08 45.23 6.78
C GLY A 395 11.21 45.09 5.26
N SER A 396 10.20 45.54 4.52
CA SER A 396 10.23 45.59 3.04
C SER A 396 11.26 46.62 2.56
N GLN A 397 12.01 46.27 1.51
CA GLN A 397 12.96 47.18 0.86
C GLN A 397 12.31 48.01 -0.26
N TRP A 398 11.01 47.77 -0.51
CA TRP A 398 10.18 48.59 -1.38
C TRP A 398 9.44 49.65 -0.59
N LYS A 399 9.49 50.89 -1.07
CA LYS A 399 8.84 52.06 -0.47
C LYS A 399 7.95 52.74 -1.51
N THR A 400 6.78 53.20 -1.07
CA THR A 400 5.89 54.00 -1.91
C THR A 400 6.17 55.48 -1.65
N ASN A 401 6.86 56.17 -2.58
CA ASN A 401 7.15 57.60 -2.46
C ASN A 401 6.05 58.51 -3.04
N TYR A 402 4.90 57.95 -3.45
CA TYR A 402 3.77 58.69 -4.00
C TYR A 402 2.96 59.42 -2.93
N ASN A 403 2.38 60.57 -3.29
CA ASN A 403 1.54 61.37 -2.40
C ASN A 403 0.17 60.69 -2.18
N VAL A 404 -0.44 60.90 -1.00
CA VAL A 404 -1.66 60.19 -0.58
C VAL A 404 -2.83 60.39 -1.55
N SER A 405 -2.93 61.56 -2.19
CA SER A 405 -3.94 61.85 -3.22
C SER A 405 -3.79 60.99 -4.47
N THR A 406 -2.57 60.75 -4.93
CA THR A 406 -2.28 59.95 -6.13
C THR A 406 -2.52 58.46 -5.90
N ILE A 407 -2.36 57.99 -4.66
CA ILE A 407 -2.62 56.60 -4.24
C ILE A 407 -4.12 56.31 -4.21
N LEU A 408 -4.94 57.29 -3.80
CA LEU A 408 -6.40 57.14 -3.74
C LEU A 408 -7.08 57.27 -5.11
N GLU A 409 -6.47 58.02 -6.04
CA GLU A 409 -7.01 58.22 -7.39
C GLU A 409 -6.72 57.06 -8.35
N ASN A 410 -5.58 56.36 -8.19
CA ASN A 410 -5.17 55.30 -9.11
C ASN A 410 -5.26 53.91 -8.45
N PRO A 411 -6.11 53.00 -8.97
CA PRO A 411 -6.24 51.65 -8.41
C PRO A 411 -5.02 50.76 -8.68
N PHE A 412 -4.25 51.04 -9.73
CA PHE A 412 -3.03 50.31 -10.08
C PHE A 412 -1.86 51.28 -10.24
N LEU A 413 -0.81 51.05 -9.46
CA LEU A 413 0.44 51.82 -9.51
C LEU A 413 1.61 50.87 -9.73
N GLN A 414 2.43 51.18 -10.73
CA GLN A 414 3.67 50.44 -10.98
C GLN A 414 4.85 51.18 -10.33
N LEU A 415 5.52 50.52 -9.39
CA LEU A 415 6.76 51.02 -8.81
C LEU A 415 7.91 50.81 -9.80
N ASN A 416 8.69 51.85 -10.06
CA ASN A 416 9.85 51.74 -10.95
C ASN A 416 11.08 51.33 -10.14
N PRO A 417 11.76 50.22 -10.48
CA PRO A 417 12.97 49.80 -9.76
C PRO A 417 14.19 50.70 -9.99
N SER A 418 14.11 51.65 -10.94
CA SER A 418 15.21 52.56 -11.29
C SER A 418 15.19 53.87 -10.48
N THR A 419 14.07 54.17 -9.82
CA THR A 419 13.85 55.36 -8.97
C THR A 419 14.09 55.02 -7.48
N GLU A 420 13.96 56.00 -6.58
CA GLU A 420 14.10 55.84 -5.12
C GLU A 420 13.02 54.95 -4.46
N ASP A 421 12.14 54.33 -5.26
CA ASP A 421 11.06 53.43 -4.79
C ASP A 421 11.59 52.06 -4.35
N TYR A 422 12.84 51.72 -4.72
CA TYR A 422 13.55 50.52 -4.28
C TYR A 422 14.86 50.90 -3.60
N ASP A 423 15.07 50.44 -2.35
CA ASP A 423 16.28 50.76 -1.54
C ASP A 423 17.56 50.04 -2.03
N HIS A 424 17.50 49.36 -3.19
CA HIS A 424 18.60 48.69 -3.87
C HIS A 424 19.34 47.59 -3.09
N THR A 425 18.82 47.21 -1.92
CA THR A 425 19.34 46.10 -1.13
C THR A 425 18.41 44.88 -1.25
N PRO A 426 18.95 43.67 -1.44
CA PRO A 426 18.14 42.46 -1.45
C PRO A 426 17.60 42.18 -0.05
N TYR A 427 16.41 41.57 0.03
CA TYR A 427 15.85 41.13 1.30
C TYR A 427 16.79 40.10 1.95
N PRO A 428 17.12 40.21 3.26
CA PRO A 428 18.17 39.39 3.87
C PRO A 428 17.94 37.88 3.81
N VAL A 429 16.68 37.42 3.95
CA VAL A 429 16.34 35.98 3.99
C VAL A 429 15.04 35.73 3.24
N GLY A 430 15.11 35.02 2.11
CA GLY A 430 13.93 34.62 1.35
C GLY A 430 13.40 35.69 0.40
N ILE A 431 12.11 35.60 0.08
CA ILE A 431 11.43 36.52 -0.85
C ILE A 431 10.84 37.71 -0.08
N ASP A 432 10.93 38.91 -0.68
CA ASP A 432 10.39 40.14 -0.09
C ASP A 432 8.86 40.02 0.13
N PRO A 433 8.34 40.35 1.33
CA PRO A 433 6.91 40.29 1.65
C PRO A 433 6.01 41.10 0.70
N ILE A 434 6.52 42.17 0.09
CA ILE A 434 5.70 43.05 -0.77
C ILE A 434 5.08 42.31 -1.97
N TRP A 435 5.76 41.25 -2.44
CA TRP A 435 5.30 40.46 -3.58
C TRP A 435 3.97 39.76 -3.31
N GLN A 436 3.58 39.52 -2.07
CA GLN A 436 2.29 38.91 -1.77
C GLN A 436 1.10 39.84 -2.05
N LEU A 437 1.33 41.16 -1.99
CA LEU A 437 0.33 42.20 -2.27
C LEU A 437 0.32 42.63 -3.75
N ALA A 438 1.36 42.28 -4.52
CA ALA A 438 1.53 42.74 -5.89
C ALA A 438 0.74 41.89 -6.90
N ASP A 439 0.10 42.53 -7.88
CA ASP A 439 -0.62 41.83 -8.96
C ASP A 439 0.31 41.03 -9.88
N ASN A 440 1.55 41.49 -10.06
CA ASN A 440 2.54 40.86 -10.92
C ASN A 440 3.35 39.74 -10.22
N LYS A 441 2.93 39.30 -9.03
CA LYS A 441 3.64 38.26 -8.26
C LYS A 441 3.85 36.96 -9.02
N ILE A 442 2.86 36.52 -9.79
CA ILE A 442 2.90 35.23 -10.49
C ILE A 442 4.03 35.24 -11.53
N VAL A 443 4.21 36.37 -12.24
CA VAL A 443 5.26 36.51 -13.25
C VAL A 443 6.65 36.42 -12.60
N PHE A 444 6.85 37.08 -11.46
CA PHE A 444 8.10 37.04 -10.70
C PHE A 444 8.39 35.65 -10.11
N LEU A 445 7.45 35.08 -9.35
CA LEU A 445 7.58 33.78 -8.70
C LEU A 445 7.75 32.64 -9.69
N ASN A 446 7.06 32.69 -10.83
CA ASN A 446 7.23 31.70 -11.89
C ASN A 446 8.67 31.73 -12.44
N GLY A 447 9.17 32.92 -12.79
CA GLY A 447 10.54 33.07 -13.27
C GLY A 447 11.61 32.62 -12.26
N TYR A 448 11.39 32.86 -10.97
CA TYR A 448 12.28 32.41 -9.90
C TYR A 448 12.23 30.90 -9.68
N LYS A 449 11.03 30.34 -9.41
CA LYS A 449 10.86 28.92 -9.08
C LYS A 449 11.27 28.01 -10.25
N MET A 450 10.97 28.39 -11.49
CA MET A 450 11.40 27.63 -12.68
C MET A 450 12.93 27.53 -12.77
N LYS A 451 13.65 28.64 -12.59
CA LYS A 451 15.13 28.64 -12.62
C LYS A 451 15.71 27.83 -11.46
N MET A 452 15.19 28.00 -10.25
CA MET A 452 15.63 27.23 -9.07
C MET A 452 15.46 25.72 -9.25
N SER A 453 14.35 25.29 -9.84
CA SER A 453 14.08 23.89 -10.17
C SER A 453 15.13 23.30 -11.12
N ILE A 454 15.49 24.04 -12.18
CA ILE A 454 16.53 23.60 -13.13
C ILE A 454 17.91 23.54 -12.46
N ILE A 455 18.27 24.55 -11.66
CA ILE A 455 19.56 24.61 -10.95
C ILE A 455 19.69 23.40 -10.00
N LEU A 456 18.67 23.14 -9.19
CA LEU A 456 18.65 22.00 -8.27
C LEU A 456 18.71 20.66 -9.02
N GLY A 457 17.98 20.53 -10.13
CA GLY A 457 17.97 19.33 -10.95
C GLY A 457 19.34 19.01 -11.53
N VAL A 458 19.99 19.98 -12.17
CA VAL A 458 21.31 19.79 -12.79
C VAL A 458 22.38 19.45 -11.74
N LEU A 459 22.38 20.13 -10.59
CA LEU A 459 23.31 19.83 -9.50
C LEU A 459 23.07 18.43 -8.93
N HIS A 460 21.81 18.01 -8.75
CA HIS A 460 21.46 16.70 -8.23
C HIS A 460 21.84 15.56 -9.20
N MET A 461 21.61 15.74 -10.51
CA MET A 461 22.04 14.77 -11.52
C MET A 461 23.57 14.68 -11.63
N LEU A 462 24.27 15.82 -11.61
CA LEU A 462 25.73 15.86 -11.64
C LEU A 462 26.33 15.15 -10.41
N PHE A 463 25.69 15.31 -9.25
CA PHE A 463 26.03 14.56 -8.05
C PHE A 463 25.82 13.05 -8.23
N GLY A 464 24.69 12.63 -8.80
CA GLY A 464 24.41 11.21 -9.09
C GLY A 464 25.44 10.57 -10.04
N VAL A 465 25.76 11.24 -11.15
CA VAL A 465 26.81 10.77 -12.07
C VAL A 465 28.17 10.69 -11.37
N SER A 466 28.51 11.65 -10.50
CA SER A 466 29.75 11.63 -9.72
C SER A 466 29.88 10.42 -8.77
N LEU A 467 28.76 9.83 -8.32
CA LEU A 467 28.78 8.61 -7.50
C LEU A 467 29.18 7.37 -8.31
N SER A 468 28.86 7.32 -9.61
CA SER A 468 29.27 6.20 -10.49
C SER A 468 30.80 6.04 -10.54
N LEU A 469 31.56 7.14 -10.46
CA LEU A 469 33.02 7.10 -10.41
C LEU A 469 33.55 6.31 -9.20
N LYS A 470 32.88 6.41 -8.05
CA LYS A 470 33.27 5.65 -6.86
C LYS A 470 33.03 4.15 -7.05
N ASN A 471 31.93 3.77 -7.71
CA ASN A 471 31.66 2.37 -8.07
C ASN A 471 32.75 1.83 -9.01
N TYR A 472 33.04 2.51 -10.12
CA TYR A 472 34.06 2.06 -11.07
C TYR A 472 35.46 1.98 -10.45
N LYS A 473 35.80 2.91 -9.54
CA LYS A 473 37.06 2.88 -8.81
C LYS A 473 37.14 1.70 -7.84
N TYR A 474 36.04 1.37 -7.16
CA TYR A 474 35.96 0.24 -6.23
C TYR A 474 36.10 -1.11 -6.95
N PHE A 475 35.38 -1.29 -8.06
CA PHE A 475 35.46 -2.50 -8.91
C PHE A 475 36.72 -2.55 -9.79
N LYS A 476 37.58 -1.52 -9.74
CA LYS A 476 38.83 -1.40 -10.53
C LYS A 476 38.63 -1.47 -12.06
N ASN A 477 37.45 -1.13 -12.56
CA ASN A 477 37.14 -1.11 -13.99
C ASN A 477 37.60 0.21 -14.63
N GLN A 478 38.90 0.32 -14.90
CA GLN A 478 39.50 1.53 -15.49
C GLN A 478 38.93 1.85 -16.88
N LEU A 479 38.54 0.83 -17.65
CA LEU A 479 37.96 1.00 -18.99
C LEU A 479 36.66 1.82 -18.94
N SER A 480 35.72 1.47 -18.05
CA SER A 480 34.45 2.18 -17.89
C SER A 480 34.63 3.62 -17.43
N ILE A 481 35.68 3.93 -16.66
CA ILE A 481 35.97 5.30 -16.24
C ILE A 481 36.26 6.19 -17.46
N TYR A 482 37.14 5.75 -18.35
CA TYR A 482 37.53 6.53 -19.52
C TYR A 482 36.47 6.52 -20.63
N CYS A 483 35.76 5.41 -20.81
CA CYS A 483 34.83 5.25 -21.93
C CYS A 483 33.39 5.67 -21.62
N GLU A 484 32.96 5.65 -20.35
CA GLU A 484 31.57 5.95 -19.96
C GLU A 484 31.50 7.20 -19.10
N PHE A 485 32.19 7.20 -17.94
CA PHE A 485 32.05 8.30 -16.97
C PHE A 485 32.52 9.66 -17.51
N ILE A 486 33.71 9.73 -18.11
CA ILE A 486 34.26 11.01 -18.60
C ILE A 486 33.37 11.63 -19.68
N PRO A 487 32.99 10.92 -20.77
CA PRO A 487 32.07 11.47 -21.77
C PRO A 487 30.72 11.91 -21.20
N GLN A 488 30.15 11.14 -20.25
CA GLN A 488 28.89 11.45 -19.60
C GLN A 488 28.95 12.78 -18.81
N VAL A 489 29.98 12.96 -17.98
CA VAL A 489 30.16 14.20 -17.21
C VAL A 489 30.41 15.39 -18.12
N ILE A 490 31.27 15.25 -19.13
CA ILE A 490 31.57 16.33 -20.08
C ILE A 490 30.28 16.77 -20.79
N PHE A 491 29.49 15.81 -21.29
CA PHE A 491 28.23 16.09 -21.96
C PHE A 491 27.24 16.86 -21.07
N LEU A 492 27.03 16.40 -19.82
CA LEU A 492 26.12 17.05 -18.87
C LEU A 492 26.59 18.46 -18.48
N VAL A 493 27.89 18.62 -18.22
CA VAL A 493 28.48 19.90 -17.80
C VAL A 493 28.43 20.93 -18.94
N PHE A 494 28.79 20.55 -20.16
CA PHE A 494 28.90 21.49 -21.27
C PHE A 494 27.55 22.01 -21.75
N LEU A 495 26.48 21.21 -21.68
CA LEU A 495 25.14 21.67 -22.06
C LEU A 495 24.38 22.27 -20.87
N PHE A 496 24.16 21.49 -19.82
CA PHE A 496 23.19 21.86 -18.79
C PHE A 496 23.80 22.66 -17.64
N PHE A 497 25.03 22.35 -17.22
CA PHE A 497 25.69 23.17 -16.21
C PHE A 497 26.08 24.55 -16.76
N TYR A 498 26.43 24.64 -18.05
CA TYR A 498 26.60 25.93 -18.71
C TYR A 498 25.30 26.77 -18.71
N MET A 499 24.14 26.15 -18.95
CA MET A 499 22.85 26.84 -18.82
C MET A 499 22.61 27.37 -17.40
N VAL A 500 22.99 26.62 -16.36
CA VAL A 500 22.94 27.09 -14.96
C VAL A 500 23.86 28.30 -14.74
N LEU A 501 25.08 28.28 -15.31
CA LEU A 501 26.02 29.41 -15.24
C LEU A 501 25.41 30.67 -15.89
N LEU A 502 24.76 30.55 -17.04
CA LEU A 502 24.03 31.66 -17.69
C LEU A 502 22.92 32.23 -16.79
N MET A 503 22.22 31.40 -16.01
CA MET A 503 21.20 31.88 -15.06
C MET A 503 21.82 32.73 -13.95
N PHE A 504 22.93 32.29 -13.35
CA PHE A 504 23.65 33.07 -12.34
C PHE A 504 24.23 34.36 -12.91
N MET A 505 24.84 34.32 -14.10
CA MET A 505 25.35 35.54 -14.74
C MET A 505 24.22 36.52 -15.05
N LYS A 506 23.06 36.04 -15.50
CA LYS A 506 21.90 36.91 -15.72
C LYS A 506 21.44 37.60 -14.43
N TRP A 507 21.48 36.91 -13.28
CA TRP A 507 21.12 37.49 -11.99
C TRP A 507 22.13 38.54 -11.49
N MET A 508 23.41 38.44 -11.90
CA MET A 508 24.46 39.36 -11.45
C MET A 508 24.65 40.58 -12.35
N ILE A 509 24.50 40.44 -13.67
CA ILE A 509 24.90 41.47 -14.65
C ILE A 509 23.79 42.50 -14.93
N TYR A 510 22.53 42.05 -15.02
CA TYR A 510 21.43 42.93 -15.43
C TYR A 510 20.77 43.57 -14.21
N SER A 511 20.97 44.88 -14.05
CA SER A 511 20.47 45.67 -12.93
C SER A 511 19.80 46.98 -13.42
N PRO A 512 18.75 47.50 -12.75
CA PRO A 512 18.01 48.69 -13.19
C PRO A 512 18.81 50.00 -13.27
N LYS A 513 19.93 50.13 -12.52
CA LYS A 513 20.66 51.40 -12.34
C LYS A 513 22.01 51.47 -13.08
N SER A 514 22.35 50.48 -13.89
CA SER A 514 23.60 50.53 -14.66
C SER A 514 23.56 51.70 -15.64
N THR A 515 24.59 52.55 -15.63
CA THR A 515 24.72 53.75 -16.48
C THR A 515 24.77 53.46 -17.98
N ASP A 516 25.04 52.21 -18.37
CA ASP A 516 25.04 51.75 -19.75
C ASP A 516 23.66 51.21 -20.17
N VAL A 517 23.13 51.72 -21.29
CA VAL A 517 21.90 51.22 -21.95
C VAL A 517 21.99 49.71 -22.26
N LYS A 518 23.21 49.21 -22.45
CA LYS A 518 23.56 47.84 -22.81
C LYS A 518 23.26 46.80 -21.72
N THR A 519 23.34 47.19 -20.44
CA THR A 519 23.03 46.33 -19.29
C THR A 519 21.64 46.59 -18.71
N SER A 520 20.83 47.39 -19.40
CA SER A 520 19.48 47.74 -18.98
C SER A 520 18.51 46.52 -19.04
N PRO A 521 17.42 46.54 -18.25
CA PRO A 521 16.40 45.48 -18.25
C PRO A 521 15.76 45.23 -19.63
N HIS A 522 15.75 46.25 -20.51
CA HIS A 522 15.24 46.14 -21.88
C HIS A 522 16.07 45.22 -22.77
N CYS A 523 17.38 45.14 -22.53
CA CYS A 523 18.31 44.32 -23.30
C CYS A 523 18.57 42.94 -22.68
N ALA A 524 17.81 42.53 -21.64
CA ALA A 524 18.04 41.27 -20.95
C ALA A 524 17.63 40.05 -21.81
N PRO A 525 18.57 39.21 -22.28
CA PRO A 525 18.27 38.13 -23.22
C PRO A 525 17.48 37.00 -22.57
N SER A 526 16.68 36.30 -23.39
CA SER A 526 15.99 35.08 -22.97
C SER A 526 16.96 33.90 -22.94
N ILE A 527 17.14 33.27 -21.77
CA ILE A 527 18.04 32.14 -21.58
C ILE A 527 17.59 30.94 -22.44
N LEU A 528 16.27 30.72 -22.54
CA LEU A 528 15.72 29.62 -23.33
C LEU A 528 16.04 29.78 -24.82
N ILE A 529 15.85 30.97 -25.39
CA ILE A 529 16.13 31.23 -26.81
C ILE A 529 17.64 31.14 -27.06
N THR A 530 18.46 31.67 -26.15
CA THR A 530 19.92 31.56 -26.22
C THR A 530 20.37 30.10 -26.22
N PHE A 531 19.73 29.24 -25.41
CA PHE A 531 20.03 27.80 -25.37
C PHE A 531 19.57 27.07 -26.64
N ILE A 532 18.38 27.39 -27.17
CA ILE A 532 17.87 26.82 -28.42
C ILE A 532 18.78 27.21 -29.60
N ASN A 533 19.16 28.48 -29.68
CA ASN A 533 20.05 28.98 -30.73
C ASN A 533 21.46 28.39 -30.63
N MET A 534 21.95 28.15 -29.40
CA MET A 534 23.21 27.44 -29.15
C MET A 534 23.19 26.03 -29.77
N VAL A 535 22.12 25.25 -29.56
CA VAL A 535 22.03 23.88 -30.09
C VAL A 535 21.78 23.86 -31.61
N LEU A 536 21.03 24.85 -32.13
CA LEU A 536 20.66 24.92 -33.55
C LEU A 536 21.68 25.69 -34.42
N PHE A 537 22.77 26.19 -33.83
CA PHE A 537 23.76 27.04 -34.49
C PHE A 537 23.16 28.25 -35.22
N LYS A 538 22.16 28.89 -34.62
CA LYS A 538 21.53 30.11 -35.16
C LYS A 538 22.08 31.35 -34.45
N GLU A 539 22.17 32.46 -35.18
CA GLU A 539 22.51 33.76 -34.61
C GLU A 539 21.33 34.31 -33.78
N ASN A 540 21.66 34.96 -32.66
CA ASN A 540 20.68 35.67 -31.85
C ASN A 540 20.22 36.93 -32.61
N LYS A 541 18.92 37.11 -32.77
CA LYS A 541 18.36 38.37 -33.27
C LYS A 541 18.09 39.27 -32.06
N SER A 542 18.91 40.30 -31.85
CA SER A 542 18.61 41.36 -30.88
C SER A 542 18.14 42.64 -31.59
N TYR A 543 17.62 43.59 -30.81
CA TYR A 543 17.25 44.92 -31.30
C TYR A 543 18.52 45.78 -31.44
N ASP A 544 18.60 46.66 -32.45
CA ASP A 544 19.77 47.48 -32.87
C ASP A 544 20.55 48.24 -31.75
N VAL A 545 20.01 48.33 -30.53
CA VAL A 545 20.58 49.08 -29.39
C VAL A 545 21.21 48.14 -28.33
N CYS A 546 21.02 46.83 -28.44
CA CYS A 546 21.45 45.83 -27.46
C CYS A 546 22.63 44.98 -27.97
N ASP A 547 23.55 44.59 -27.08
CA ASP A 547 24.61 43.63 -27.45
C ASP A 547 24.01 42.21 -27.53
N ASP A 548 24.36 41.45 -28.58
CA ASP A 548 23.84 40.10 -28.86
C ASP A 548 24.22 39.03 -27.81
N PHE A 549 25.22 39.34 -26.96
CA PHE A 549 25.86 38.40 -26.06
C PHE A 549 26.07 39.00 -24.65
N MET A 550 25.96 38.15 -23.63
CA MET A 550 26.06 38.51 -22.20
C MET A 550 27.50 38.78 -21.73
N TYR A 551 28.49 38.19 -22.40
CA TYR A 551 29.92 38.40 -22.12
C TYR A 551 30.74 38.25 -23.40
N SER A 552 31.95 38.81 -23.41
CA SER A 552 32.84 38.78 -24.58
C SER A 552 33.24 37.34 -24.94
N GLY A 553 33.11 36.96 -26.22
CA GLY A 553 33.47 35.62 -26.71
C GLY A 553 32.41 34.53 -26.48
N GLN A 554 31.18 34.88 -26.09
CA GLN A 554 30.12 33.90 -25.84
C GLN A 554 29.80 33.00 -27.05
N ASP A 555 29.69 33.54 -28.26
CA ASP A 555 29.41 32.75 -29.48
C ASP A 555 30.49 31.69 -29.74
N THR A 556 31.76 32.09 -29.63
CA THR A 556 32.90 31.17 -29.80
C THR A 556 32.91 30.08 -28.73
N LEU A 557 32.61 30.41 -27.47
CA LEU A 557 32.56 29.43 -26.39
C LEU A 557 31.37 28.47 -26.57
N GLN A 558 30.19 28.97 -26.92
CA GLN A 558 28.99 28.18 -27.16
C GLN A 558 29.18 27.16 -28.28
N LYS A 559 29.72 27.60 -29.42
CA LYS A 559 30.04 26.71 -30.55
C LYS A 559 31.05 25.63 -30.14
N LEU A 560 32.09 26.00 -29.40
CA LEU A 560 33.10 25.07 -28.91
C LEU A 560 32.52 24.02 -27.94
N LEU A 561 31.68 24.45 -26.98
CA LEU A 561 31.03 23.55 -26.02
C LEU A 561 30.11 22.53 -26.69
N VAL A 562 29.30 22.97 -27.68
CA VAL A 562 28.40 22.07 -28.42
C VAL A 562 29.17 21.07 -29.27
N VAL A 563 30.23 21.51 -29.96
CA VAL A 563 31.08 20.61 -30.76
C VAL A 563 31.73 19.55 -29.88
N LEU A 564 32.28 19.93 -28.72
CA LEU A 564 32.85 18.97 -27.77
C LEU A 564 31.80 18.01 -27.21
N ALA A 565 30.59 18.49 -26.90
CA ALA A 565 29.49 17.64 -26.46
C ALA A 565 29.07 16.62 -27.54
N LEU A 566 29.05 17.02 -28.82
CA LEU A 566 28.75 16.13 -29.94
C LEU A 566 29.84 15.08 -30.16
N ILE A 567 31.12 15.41 -29.96
CA ILE A 567 32.24 14.45 -30.03
C ILE A 567 32.17 13.38 -28.93
N CYS A 568 31.57 13.71 -27.78
CA CYS A 568 31.39 12.75 -26.68
C CYS A 568 30.43 11.61 -27.02
N VAL A 569 29.47 11.81 -27.93
CA VAL A 569 28.50 10.78 -28.35
C VAL A 569 29.17 9.59 -29.05
N PRO A 570 29.93 9.77 -30.15
CA PRO A 570 30.64 8.66 -30.79
C PRO A 570 31.75 8.09 -29.89
N TRP A 571 32.34 8.90 -29.00
CA TRP A 571 33.29 8.40 -28.00
C TRP A 571 32.64 7.35 -27.09
N MET A 572 31.48 7.66 -26.49
CA MET A 572 30.78 6.74 -25.59
C MET A 572 30.28 5.46 -26.31
N LEU A 573 29.85 5.59 -27.56
CA LEU A 573 29.30 4.49 -28.34
C LEU A 573 30.38 3.49 -28.81
N LEU A 574 31.52 3.99 -29.30
CA LEU A 574 32.52 3.15 -29.98
C LEU A 574 33.70 2.76 -29.09
N ALA A 575 34.08 3.57 -28.11
CA ALA A 575 35.36 3.35 -27.42
C ALA A 575 35.39 2.08 -26.57
N LYS A 576 34.33 1.80 -25.79
CA LYS A 576 34.25 0.62 -24.93
C LYS A 576 34.26 -0.69 -25.72
N PRO A 577 33.34 -0.93 -26.70
CA PRO A 577 33.31 -2.20 -27.41
C PRO A 577 34.58 -2.43 -28.23
N ILE A 578 35.13 -1.40 -28.88
CA ILE A 578 36.39 -1.54 -29.65
C ILE A 578 37.57 -1.94 -28.75
N LEU A 579 37.67 -1.37 -27.55
CA LEU A 579 38.75 -1.70 -26.62
C LEU A 579 38.60 -3.11 -26.06
N VAL A 580 37.38 -3.55 -25.73
CA VAL A 580 37.11 -4.92 -25.28
C VAL A 580 37.43 -5.92 -26.39
N THR A 581 36.91 -5.73 -27.61
CA THR A 581 37.19 -6.63 -28.74
C THR A 581 38.69 -6.71 -29.07
N ARG A 582 39.41 -5.59 -28.96
CA ARG A 582 40.88 -5.58 -29.09
C ARG A 582 41.59 -6.35 -27.97
N GLY A 583 41.08 -6.28 -26.74
CA GLY A 583 41.56 -7.06 -25.61
C GLY A 583 41.41 -8.57 -25.85
N HIS A 584 40.20 -9.01 -26.18
CA HIS A 584 39.91 -10.42 -26.48
C HIS A 584 40.78 -10.95 -27.62
N LYS A 585 40.97 -10.17 -28.69
CA LYS A 585 41.82 -10.56 -29.83
C LYS A 585 43.29 -10.72 -29.43
N LYS A 586 43.81 -9.87 -28.53
CA LYS A 586 45.18 -9.98 -28.00
C LYS A 586 45.34 -11.17 -27.06
N GLU A 587 44.37 -11.41 -26.18
CA GLU A 587 44.38 -12.55 -25.26
C GLU A 587 44.32 -13.88 -26.02
N HIS A 588 43.44 -13.98 -27.03
CA HIS A 588 43.37 -15.13 -27.91
C HIS A 588 44.67 -15.33 -28.72
N GLN A 589 45.33 -14.25 -29.14
CA GLN A 589 46.66 -14.34 -29.77
C GLN A 589 47.74 -14.86 -28.81
N LEU A 590 47.76 -14.41 -27.55
CA LEU A 590 48.71 -14.87 -26.53
C LEU A 590 48.49 -16.33 -26.13
N LEU A 591 47.23 -16.77 -26.01
CA LEU A 591 46.88 -18.17 -25.78
C LEU A 591 47.27 -19.06 -26.97
N SER A 592 47.06 -18.59 -28.21
CA SER A 592 47.51 -19.32 -29.41
C SER A 592 49.04 -19.39 -29.54
N SER A 593 49.75 -18.36 -29.07
CA SER A 593 51.21 -18.28 -29.07
C SER A 593 51.85 -19.27 -28.08
N ASN A 594 51.24 -19.47 -26.90
CA ASN A 594 51.75 -20.40 -25.89
C ASN A 594 51.60 -21.88 -26.30
N HIS A 595 50.67 -22.21 -27.20
CA HIS A 595 50.50 -23.57 -27.71
C HIS A 595 51.53 -23.97 -28.80
N VAL A 596 52.33 -23.03 -29.32
CA VAL A 596 53.32 -23.29 -30.39
C VAL A 596 54.76 -23.35 -29.84
N GLY A 597 54.97 -23.11 -28.54
CA GLY A 597 56.30 -23.08 -27.90
C GLY A 597 56.82 -24.40 -27.31
N GLY A 598 56.14 -25.52 -27.52
CA GLY A 598 56.38 -26.78 -26.80
C GLY A 598 56.39 -28.03 -27.66
N GLU A 599 56.91 -27.97 -28.88
CA GLU A 599 57.25 -29.17 -29.65
C GLU A 599 58.70 -29.05 -30.10
N ASN A 600 59.62 -29.68 -29.35
CA ASN A 600 60.81 -30.37 -29.86
C ASN A 600 61.59 -31.06 -28.72
N GLY A 601 61.51 -32.40 -28.69
CA GLY A 601 62.58 -33.31 -28.24
C GLY A 601 62.67 -33.65 -26.75
N ASP A 602 62.09 -34.78 -26.32
CA ASP A 602 62.83 -36.03 -26.07
C ASP A 602 61.98 -37.10 -25.36
N ILE A 603 62.21 -38.34 -25.75
CA ILE A 603 61.51 -39.55 -25.36
C ILE A 603 62.35 -40.26 -24.28
N ASP A 604 61.84 -40.43 -23.06
CA ASP A 604 62.09 -41.64 -22.25
C ASP A 604 61.19 -41.71 -20.99
N GLY A 605 60.74 -42.93 -20.66
CA GLY A 605 59.66 -43.18 -19.69
C GLY A 605 60.09 -43.36 -18.22
N ALA A 606 59.18 -43.02 -17.29
CA ALA A 606 58.76 -43.82 -16.11
C ALA A 606 57.91 -43.01 -15.08
N ILE A 607 56.67 -43.48 -14.85
CA ILE A 607 55.97 -43.72 -13.56
C ILE A 607 55.67 -42.55 -12.56
N THR A 608 54.40 -42.07 -12.59
CA THR A 608 53.46 -41.62 -11.49
C THR A 608 53.78 -40.42 -10.54
N PRO A 609 52.78 -39.87 -9.80
CA PRO A 609 51.37 -39.59 -10.07
C PRO A 609 50.88 -38.17 -9.64
N ALA A 610 49.66 -37.82 -10.06
CA ALA A 610 48.70 -36.92 -9.39
C ALA A 610 49.08 -35.46 -9.09
N GLN A 611 48.57 -34.54 -9.92
CA GLN A 611 47.99 -33.31 -9.39
C GLN A 611 46.70 -32.97 -10.14
N GLN A 612 45.66 -32.83 -9.35
CA GLN A 612 44.27 -32.74 -9.75
C GLN A 612 44.03 -31.59 -10.75
N THR A 613 43.55 -31.96 -11.92
CA THR A 613 42.75 -31.09 -12.78
C THR A 613 41.48 -30.71 -12.04
N VAL A 614 41.44 -29.51 -11.45
CA VAL A 614 40.17 -28.83 -11.22
C VAL A 614 39.65 -28.45 -12.60
N PRO A 615 38.45 -28.91 -13.03
CA PRO A 615 37.87 -28.43 -14.27
C PRO A 615 37.50 -26.96 -14.04
N ASP A 616 38.22 -26.08 -14.73
CA ASP A 616 37.98 -24.64 -14.79
C ASP A 616 36.62 -24.43 -15.48
N ASN A 617 35.55 -24.48 -14.69
CA ASN A 617 34.19 -24.18 -15.13
C ASN A 617 33.98 -22.66 -15.23
N LYS A 618 34.94 -21.98 -15.85
CA LYS A 618 34.70 -20.68 -16.48
C LYS A 618 33.80 -20.93 -17.67
N LYS A 619 32.50 -20.90 -17.44
CA LYS A 619 31.59 -20.31 -18.43
C LYS A 619 31.96 -18.83 -18.54
N HIS A 620 33.05 -18.54 -19.26
CA HIS A 620 33.09 -17.32 -20.04
C HIS A 620 32.02 -17.54 -21.09
N GLU A 621 30.81 -17.08 -20.79
CA GLU A 621 29.85 -16.75 -21.82
C GLU A 621 30.60 -15.82 -22.77
N GLU A 622 30.98 -16.35 -23.94
CA GLU A 622 31.51 -15.54 -25.04
C GLU A 622 30.42 -14.52 -25.33
N THR A 623 30.51 -13.34 -24.72
CA THR A 623 29.54 -12.28 -24.95
C THR A 623 29.73 -11.91 -26.41
N ASP A 624 28.70 -12.16 -27.22
CA ASP A 624 28.77 -11.90 -28.65
C ASP A 624 29.18 -10.44 -28.82
N PRO A 625 30.23 -10.15 -29.61
CA PRO A 625 30.68 -8.76 -29.79
C PRO A 625 29.51 -7.89 -30.29
N VAL A 626 28.60 -8.47 -31.06
CA VAL A 626 27.36 -7.84 -31.53
C VAL A 626 26.45 -7.44 -30.37
N GLU A 627 26.25 -8.30 -29.37
CA GLU A 627 25.43 -7.99 -28.20
C GLU A 627 26.04 -6.84 -27.38
N LEU A 628 27.36 -6.83 -27.21
CA LEU A 628 28.08 -5.73 -26.56
C LEU A 628 27.89 -4.40 -27.30
N TYR A 629 27.94 -4.40 -28.64
CA TYR A 629 27.67 -3.21 -29.45
C TYR A 629 26.22 -2.73 -29.32
N ILE A 630 25.24 -3.65 -29.31
CA ILE A 630 23.82 -3.31 -29.18
C ILE A 630 23.55 -2.73 -27.79
N HIS A 631 23.99 -3.39 -26.72
CA HIS A 631 23.79 -2.94 -25.35
C HIS A 631 24.43 -1.56 -25.11
N GLN A 632 25.67 -1.35 -25.58
CA GLN A 632 26.33 -0.05 -25.49
C GLN A 632 25.61 1.03 -26.31
N GLY A 633 25.09 0.67 -27.49
CA GLY A 633 24.29 1.56 -28.33
C GLY A 633 23.03 2.04 -27.61
N ILE A 634 22.28 1.12 -27.00
CA ILE A 634 21.08 1.43 -26.20
C ILE A 634 21.45 2.33 -25.02
N HIS A 635 22.47 1.98 -24.24
CA HIS A 635 22.92 2.78 -23.10
C HIS A 635 23.33 4.21 -23.50
N THR A 636 24.00 4.36 -24.64
CA THR A 636 24.40 5.68 -25.16
C THR A 636 23.18 6.53 -25.52
N ILE A 637 22.23 5.96 -26.26
CA ILE A 637 21.00 6.65 -26.69
C ILE A 637 20.14 7.01 -25.47
N GLU A 638 19.96 6.07 -24.55
CA GLU A 638 19.21 6.27 -23.31
C GLU A 638 19.85 7.36 -22.46
N TYR A 639 21.18 7.39 -22.34
CA TYR A 639 21.85 8.43 -21.56
C TYR A 639 21.68 9.83 -22.17
N VAL A 640 21.86 9.98 -23.49
CA VAL A 640 21.78 11.29 -24.17
C VAL A 640 20.36 11.83 -24.14
N LEU A 641 19.37 11.02 -24.57
CA LEU A 641 17.96 11.40 -24.53
C LEU A 641 17.45 11.57 -23.10
N GLY A 642 17.88 10.67 -22.21
CA GLY A 642 17.58 10.72 -20.78
C GLY A 642 18.12 11.98 -20.12
N SER A 643 19.30 12.47 -20.47
CA SER A 643 19.85 13.71 -19.87
C SER A 643 18.99 14.94 -20.17
N VAL A 644 18.45 15.06 -21.38
CA VAL A 644 17.50 16.13 -21.75
C VAL A 644 16.17 15.94 -21.02
N SER A 645 15.62 14.73 -21.10
CA SER A 645 14.34 14.37 -20.49
C SER A 645 14.33 14.54 -18.97
N HIS A 646 15.39 14.09 -18.29
CA HIS A 646 15.53 14.16 -16.84
C HIS A 646 15.68 15.61 -16.37
N THR A 647 16.43 16.45 -17.10
CA THR A 647 16.53 17.88 -16.79
C THR A 647 15.17 18.56 -16.89
N ALA A 648 14.38 18.27 -17.94
CA ALA A 648 13.03 18.79 -18.09
C ALA A 648 12.07 18.26 -17.00
N SER A 649 12.21 16.99 -16.60
CA SER A 649 11.46 16.36 -15.50
C SER A 649 11.54 17.15 -14.19
N TYR A 650 12.67 17.81 -13.91
CA TYR A 650 12.84 18.59 -12.68
C TYR A 650 11.91 19.81 -12.61
N LEU A 651 11.33 20.27 -13.73
CA LEU A 651 10.31 21.33 -13.75
C LEU A 651 9.08 20.98 -12.90
N ARG A 652 8.86 19.70 -12.58
CA ARG A 652 7.86 19.28 -11.58
C ARG A 652 8.05 19.98 -10.24
N LEU A 653 9.29 20.21 -9.80
CA LEU A 653 9.59 20.94 -8.55
C LEU A 653 8.92 22.31 -8.55
N TRP A 654 8.99 23.02 -9.68
CA TRP A 654 8.36 24.31 -9.87
C TRP A 654 6.84 24.19 -9.98
N ALA A 655 6.34 23.30 -10.85
CA ALA A 655 4.91 23.18 -11.12
C ALA A 655 4.10 22.86 -9.86
N LEU A 656 4.55 21.88 -9.07
CA LEU A 656 3.87 21.49 -7.83
C LEU A 656 3.98 22.58 -6.74
N SER A 657 5.14 23.23 -6.64
CA SER A 657 5.34 24.36 -5.71
C SER A 657 4.47 25.57 -6.04
N LEU A 658 4.20 25.81 -7.32
CA LEU A 658 3.27 26.87 -7.75
C LEU A 658 1.83 26.46 -7.47
N ALA A 659 1.44 25.23 -7.84
CA ALA A 659 0.09 24.72 -7.60
C ALA A 659 -0.27 24.74 -6.10
N HIS A 660 0.64 24.29 -5.23
CA HIS A 660 0.44 24.29 -3.78
C HIS A 660 0.21 25.72 -3.24
N ALA A 661 1.05 26.68 -3.63
CA ALA A 661 0.91 28.08 -3.21
C ALA A 661 -0.43 28.70 -3.70
N GLN A 662 -0.83 28.42 -4.93
CA GLN A 662 -2.08 28.93 -5.50
C GLN A 662 -3.33 28.30 -4.87
N LEU A 663 -3.32 26.99 -4.62
CA LEU A 663 -4.41 26.32 -3.93
C LEU A 663 -4.56 26.83 -2.49
N SER A 664 -3.44 27.04 -1.78
CA SER A 664 -3.42 27.63 -0.44
C SER A 664 -4.05 29.03 -0.44
N GLU A 665 -3.69 29.85 -1.43
CA GLU A 665 -4.24 31.20 -1.59
C GLU A 665 -5.74 31.21 -1.90
N VAL A 666 -6.20 30.37 -2.83
CA VAL A 666 -7.62 30.27 -3.17
C VAL A 666 -8.43 29.80 -1.97
N LEU A 667 -7.93 28.83 -1.21
CA LEU A 667 -8.59 28.34 -0.01
C LEU A 667 -8.71 29.44 1.06
N TRP A 668 -7.65 30.22 1.27
CA TRP A 668 -7.68 31.37 2.16
C TRP A 668 -8.70 32.44 1.69
N GLY A 669 -8.65 32.81 0.41
CA GLY A 669 -9.47 33.85 -0.18
C GLY A 669 -10.96 33.51 -0.23
N MET A 670 -11.32 32.27 -0.58
CA MET A 670 -12.72 31.86 -0.72
C MET A 670 -13.38 31.49 0.61
N VAL A 671 -12.64 30.88 1.54
CA VAL A 671 -13.20 30.37 2.79
C VAL A 671 -12.96 31.34 3.94
N LEU A 672 -11.70 31.54 4.32
CA LEU A 672 -11.36 32.25 5.55
C LEU A 672 -11.66 33.76 5.42
N SER A 673 -11.36 34.38 4.28
CA SER A 673 -11.62 35.81 4.08
C SER A 673 -13.10 36.20 4.21
N ASN A 674 -14.04 35.28 3.92
CA ASN A 674 -15.47 35.54 4.09
C ASN A 674 -15.90 35.49 5.56
N GLY A 675 -15.23 34.68 6.39
CA GLY A 675 -15.48 34.64 7.83
C GLY A 675 -15.04 35.91 8.56
N LEU A 676 -14.00 36.59 8.08
CA LEU A 676 -13.47 37.81 8.71
C LEU A 676 -14.27 39.10 8.42
N LYS A 677 -15.29 39.06 7.56
CA LYS A 677 -16.08 40.26 7.18
C LYS A 677 -17.19 40.62 8.18
N TYR A 678 -17.52 39.73 9.11
CA TYR A 678 -18.65 39.93 10.04
C TYR A 678 -18.19 40.47 11.39
N ASP A 679 -18.41 41.76 11.63
CA ASP A 679 -17.90 42.49 12.81
C ASP A 679 -18.85 42.42 14.03
N SER A 680 -19.45 41.24 14.30
CA SER A 680 -20.44 41.06 15.39
C SER A 680 -20.10 39.89 16.31
N TRP A 681 -20.67 39.86 17.52
CA TRP A 681 -20.51 38.72 18.47
C TRP A 681 -20.99 37.39 17.85
N VAL A 682 -22.05 37.45 17.03
CA VAL A 682 -22.53 36.30 16.24
C VAL A 682 -21.49 35.90 15.17
N GLY A 683 -20.78 36.88 14.62
CA GLY A 683 -19.62 36.68 13.74
C GLY A 683 -18.53 35.81 14.36
N GLY A 684 -18.34 35.84 15.68
CA GLY A 684 -17.39 34.95 16.38
C GLY A 684 -17.73 33.46 16.25
N PHE A 685 -19.01 33.09 16.43
CA PHE A 685 -19.46 31.71 16.24
C PHE A 685 -19.40 31.27 14.78
N VAL A 686 -19.75 32.18 13.86
CA VAL A 686 -19.65 31.94 12.42
C VAL A 686 -18.18 31.74 12.00
N LEU A 687 -17.26 32.55 12.53
CA LEU A 687 -15.83 32.44 12.29
C LEU A 687 -15.29 31.10 12.79
N TRP A 688 -15.71 30.63 13.97
CA TRP A 688 -15.30 29.32 14.48
C TRP A 688 -15.73 28.17 13.56
N GLY A 689 -16.98 28.19 13.07
CA GLY A 689 -17.48 27.18 12.13
C GLY A 689 -16.76 27.21 10.79
N ILE A 690 -16.53 28.41 10.22
CA ILE A 690 -15.79 28.58 8.97
C ILE A 690 -14.32 28.18 9.14
N PHE A 691 -13.69 28.49 10.27
CA PHE A 691 -12.33 28.10 10.58
C PHE A 691 -12.20 26.58 10.71
N ALA A 692 -13.15 25.91 11.37
CA ALA A 692 -13.16 24.46 11.46
C ALA A 692 -13.25 23.81 10.06
N PHE A 693 -14.10 24.34 9.19
CA PHE A 693 -14.22 23.90 7.81
C PHE A 693 -12.92 24.14 7.02
N TRP A 694 -12.33 25.33 7.13
CA TRP A 694 -11.03 25.66 6.53
C TRP A 694 -9.94 24.70 7.01
N ALA A 695 -9.84 24.44 8.32
CA ALA A 695 -8.83 23.56 8.90
C ALA A 695 -8.95 22.11 8.40
N VAL A 696 -10.17 21.58 8.28
CA VAL A 696 -10.40 20.23 7.74
C VAL A 696 -10.00 20.14 6.27
N LEU A 697 -10.34 21.14 5.45
CA LEU A 697 -9.93 21.18 4.04
C LEU A 697 -8.42 21.33 3.89
N THR A 698 -7.79 22.16 4.71
CA THR A 698 -6.33 22.33 4.73
C THR A 698 -5.63 21.03 5.08
N ILE A 699 -6.05 20.32 6.14
CA ILE A 699 -5.42 19.06 6.53
C ILE A 699 -5.69 17.95 5.49
N GLY A 700 -6.92 17.82 5.01
CA GLY A 700 -7.31 16.77 4.08
C GLY A 700 -6.70 16.95 2.68
N ILE A 701 -6.90 18.12 2.08
CA ILE A 701 -6.49 18.38 0.69
C ILE A 701 -5.05 18.85 0.63
N LEU A 702 -4.71 19.94 1.34
CA LEU A 702 -3.40 20.58 1.20
C LEU A 702 -2.28 19.80 1.89
N VAL A 703 -2.50 19.23 3.08
CA VAL A 703 -1.45 18.48 3.79
C VAL A 703 -1.39 17.03 3.34
N LEU A 704 -2.51 16.31 3.34
CA LEU A 704 -2.50 14.86 3.09
C LEU A 704 -2.43 14.53 1.59
N MET A 705 -3.37 15.02 0.76
CA MET A 705 -3.41 14.65 -0.67
C MET A 705 -2.25 15.28 -1.47
N GLU A 706 -2.07 16.60 -1.37
CA GLU A 706 -0.97 17.30 -2.05
C GLU A 706 0.41 16.88 -1.48
N GLY A 707 0.52 16.67 -0.16
CA GLY A 707 1.73 16.13 0.45
C GLY A 707 2.08 14.73 -0.07
N LEU A 708 1.10 13.83 -0.23
CA LEU A 708 1.33 12.51 -0.84
C LEU A 708 1.73 12.61 -2.32
N SER A 709 1.12 13.52 -3.08
CA SER A 709 1.50 13.80 -4.47
C SER A 709 2.95 14.28 -4.58
N ALA A 710 3.33 15.27 -3.76
CA ALA A 710 4.71 15.76 -3.68
C ALA A 710 5.69 14.66 -3.27
N PHE A 711 5.32 13.81 -2.31
CA PHE A 711 6.11 12.65 -1.89
C PHE A 711 6.38 11.70 -3.07
N LEU A 712 5.35 11.29 -3.81
CA LEU A 712 5.52 10.39 -4.96
C LEU A 712 6.34 11.00 -6.10
N HIS A 713 6.17 12.30 -6.37
CA HIS A 713 7.00 12.98 -7.36
C HIS A 713 8.47 13.07 -6.94
N THR A 714 8.75 13.27 -5.66
CA THR A 714 10.14 13.30 -5.16
C THR A 714 10.78 11.92 -5.19
N LEU A 715 10.01 10.87 -4.88
CA LEU A 715 10.41 9.48 -5.00
C LEU A 715 10.75 9.15 -6.45
N ARG A 716 9.91 9.57 -7.40
CA ARG A 716 10.18 9.40 -8.84
C ARG A 716 11.52 10.03 -9.23
N LEU A 717 11.78 11.28 -8.81
CA LEU A 717 13.04 12.00 -9.07
C LEU A 717 14.28 11.25 -8.52
N HIS A 718 14.13 10.45 -7.47
CA HIS A 718 15.23 9.65 -6.95
C HIS A 718 15.39 8.33 -7.71
N TRP A 719 14.30 7.61 -7.99
CA TRP A 719 14.36 6.32 -8.66
C TRP A 719 14.80 6.42 -10.12
N VAL A 720 14.28 7.40 -10.86
CA VAL A 720 14.58 7.50 -12.30
C VAL A 720 15.67 8.49 -12.60
N GLU A 721 15.62 9.69 -12.02
CA GLU A 721 16.58 10.73 -12.40
C GLU A 721 17.93 10.62 -11.67
N PHE A 722 17.96 10.14 -10.41
CA PHE A 722 19.18 9.99 -9.61
C PHE A 722 19.80 8.58 -9.67
N GLN A 723 19.02 7.53 -9.38
CA GLN A 723 19.51 6.15 -9.28
C GLN A 723 19.94 5.57 -10.64
N SER A 724 19.26 5.90 -11.74
CA SER A 724 19.63 5.42 -13.09
C SER A 724 21.08 5.74 -13.53
N LYS A 725 21.76 6.67 -12.84
CA LYS A 725 23.12 7.11 -13.18
C LYS A 725 24.23 6.26 -12.57
N PHE A 726 23.97 5.57 -11.46
CA PHE A 726 25.03 4.81 -10.76
C PHE A 726 24.54 3.51 -10.12
N TYR A 727 23.24 3.31 -10.03
CA TYR A 727 22.60 2.18 -9.35
C TYR A 727 22.07 1.17 -10.37
N SER A 728 22.66 -0.03 -10.40
CA SER A 728 22.25 -1.11 -11.29
C SER A 728 21.09 -1.93 -10.71
N GLY A 729 21.04 -2.13 -9.39
CA GLY A 729 19.87 -2.71 -8.70
C GLY A 729 19.56 -4.18 -9.04
N LEU A 730 20.56 -4.97 -9.46
CA LEU A 730 20.40 -6.36 -9.89
C LEU A 730 20.64 -7.40 -8.78
N GLY A 731 20.86 -6.95 -7.54
CA GLY A 731 21.16 -7.84 -6.42
C GLY A 731 19.93 -8.52 -5.82
N TYR A 732 20.18 -9.45 -4.90
CA TYR A 732 19.14 -10.04 -4.04
C TYR A 732 19.42 -9.74 -2.56
N GLY A 733 18.35 -9.53 -1.80
CA GLY A 733 18.43 -9.10 -0.41
C GLY A 733 18.83 -10.23 0.53
N PHE A 734 19.68 -9.91 1.52
CA PHE A 734 20.04 -10.85 2.57
C PHE A 734 18.87 -11.04 3.55
N GLN A 735 18.22 -12.21 3.48
CA GLN A 735 17.21 -12.63 4.45
C GLN A 735 17.78 -13.75 5.34
N PRO A 736 18.27 -13.42 6.55
CA PRO A 736 18.80 -14.44 7.45
C PRO A 736 17.68 -15.29 8.04
N PHE A 737 18.01 -16.55 8.35
CA PHE A 737 17.14 -17.40 9.16
C PHE A 737 17.04 -16.83 10.59
N SER A 738 15.90 -16.21 10.92
CA SER A 738 15.62 -15.65 12.24
C SER A 738 14.21 -16.01 12.69
N PHE A 739 14.07 -16.48 13.93
CA PHE A 739 12.76 -16.80 14.50
C PHE A 739 11.86 -15.58 14.68
N GLU A 740 12.43 -14.39 14.89
CA GLU A 740 11.66 -13.16 15.06
C GLU A 740 10.91 -12.80 13.77
N VAL A 741 11.63 -12.80 12.63
CA VAL A 741 11.06 -12.52 11.31
C VAL A 741 9.95 -13.50 10.95
N ILE A 742 10.16 -14.79 11.23
CA ILE A 742 9.18 -15.84 10.91
C ILE A 742 7.92 -15.71 11.79
N LEU A 743 8.08 -15.32 13.07
CA LEU A 743 6.95 -15.11 13.97
C LEU A 743 6.17 -13.85 13.60
N ASP A 744 6.85 -12.79 13.18
CA ASP A 744 6.20 -11.56 12.72
C ASP A 744 5.43 -11.78 11.41
N GLN A 745 6.03 -12.46 10.42
CA GLN A 745 5.35 -12.85 9.18
C GLN A 745 4.14 -13.77 9.44
N ALA A 746 4.27 -14.69 10.40
CA ALA A 746 3.16 -15.58 10.76
C ALA A 746 2.05 -14.85 11.52
N ALA A 747 2.38 -13.80 12.27
CA ALA A 747 1.39 -12.96 12.91
C ALA A 747 0.61 -12.13 11.87
N SER A 748 1.29 -11.59 10.85
CA SER A 748 0.61 -10.85 9.78
C SER A 748 -0.23 -11.75 8.87
N ALA A 749 0.22 -12.98 8.60
CA ALA A 749 -0.49 -13.92 7.72
C ALA A 749 -1.61 -14.72 8.41
N GLY A 750 -1.75 -14.62 9.73
CA GLY A 750 -2.79 -15.32 10.50
C GLY A 750 -4.06 -14.50 10.72
N GLU A 751 -4.11 -13.29 10.18
CA GLU A 751 -5.20 -12.32 10.35
C GLU A 751 -6.06 -12.13 9.08
N ASP A 752 -5.67 -12.79 7.97
CA ASP A 752 -6.49 -13.04 6.77
C ASP A 752 -7.15 -14.43 6.84
#